data_AF-A0A812TKA1-F1
#
_entry.id   AF-A0A812TKA1-F1
#
_cell.length_a   1.000
_cell.length_b   1.000
_cell.length_c   1.000
_cell.angle_alpha   90.00
_cell.angle_beta   90.00
_cell.angle_gamma   90.00
#
_symmetry.space_group_name_H-M   'P 1'
#
loop_
_entity.id
_entity.type
_entity.pdbx_description
1 polymer ?
#
loop_
_entity_poly.entity_id
_entity_poly.type
_entity_poly.pdbx_seq_one_letter_code
_entity_poly.pdbx_strand_id
1 'polypeptide(L)'
;MIPGTLRQWLDGWGSGFQSATEASIGATHARFGLGAAKLPQRLLVGTDCSGIDAPIHGLRELGITHQHLFGSEVAAGPRSVIEANTKPSVLFHSVLDADKAPFVHLYIAGFSCKPFSLLHNKSRLLKEKQAQIFYGVVARIQLVRPSCFVLENVSGIKRVSAKVLAALRSTGYHVEMILMNPAELQEPIQRPRYYFIGVRQDVSLISPKDMSCWLREAWAEVLDAVASGDAVDLLDRLLPASHPAVAQYQESRKRKWSQASNRGFPGSQAPGSHAPKWKELHKMCKASMQQGSRLKSESRRPCTESGVACCADTLFLHLPRERDAWDIICTKHAGSKELVADVSQNVNRARVRTDGSLPTVTPGAVLVSARAGRIISPLEKVMLHGFPIHRMVFPSKVTDKELASMGGNTMHVQIVAVAMKFALALVNWSLPKASRPTALCSTVAAPSITASVVLGAAAKCRKRHGKPRKAPKARKAASAQKPPKAPKAPKAQKAEGMSALAKRWQKVLRPQAAKKCSRKGATATLAQLLAVGSNGKLEAQGSKAPRISMPVGSRTLRGLAARFGLRSRKQDRTPTKKRRGPQGSVPAAPKKLRLESGEGLAQEGDDDTGKGCGDVGLATESDAEHLARHRGGDEKCSRCKFLRFQEVWSKAGSLTHTSWGKQQRTVWLGQRPARRGGDWGIGCHFCAHLMNVLAQNPAERKRSAMQACCIHAHSKTFVHQVATKVYLAPDTPISQCLPYSIKHQHLFSGNVPQPADWLRAWRACRTASSFKGAVKFYSTEDFAAGRNTKLDSLKNMILVMHWAVKSVRKQRLEQATSISLSVDDRKEYRLVRYRCDVPPRTAKQSAAPGSQGPQGSQGSQGSEDGPLVADGLLGVYKTGASVPENTLEEHDADKSQVMADSIGIVIDRACQDPEGKTDEESCSRLKLHVRHFAADQCTSARKCGRLLVTGGQYPNLVWVSHDPAHQVRIAYQDPLHAMPEFQDQWERLFAPGKGKHALIPDIQNSEVWKARLMAAQQEVLRLHGSQAGVEKVIRALSFSQPRFDSSATPMLKYLCMIRAMAVLCAMQAADESCPYVKQILKLLNLIIIIYFNLIIGY
;
A
#
# COMPACT_ATOMS: atom_id res chain seq x y z
N MET A 1 10.45 -13.32 48.62
CA MET A 1 11.65 -14.16 48.45
C MET A 1 11.84 -14.41 46.96
N ILE A 2 12.99 -14.06 46.39
CA ILE A 2 13.31 -14.33 44.98
C ILE A 2 14.70 -15.01 44.97
N PRO A 3 14.97 -16.02 44.10
CA PRO A 3 16.29 -16.61 43.94
C PRO A 3 17.39 -15.56 43.75
N GLY A 4 18.60 -15.86 44.25
CA GLY A 4 19.74 -14.93 44.20
C GLY A 4 20.07 -14.48 42.78
N THR A 5 20.17 -15.43 41.84
CA THR A 5 20.42 -15.17 40.41
C THR A 5 19.35 -14.31 39.76
N LEU A 6 18.07 -14.67 39.93
CA LEU A 6 16.93 -13.92 39.39
C LEU A 6 16.83 -12.51 39.99
N ARG A 7 17.15 -12.35 41.28
CA ARG A 7 17.26 -11.03 41.91
C ARG A 7 18.44 -10.23 41.36
N GLN A 8 19.60 -10.84 41.21
CA GLN A 8 20.80 -10.20 40.66
C GLN A 8 20.57 -9.71 39.23
N TRP A 9 19.84 -10.46 38.40
CA TRP A 9 19.37 -9.96 37.10
C TRP A 9 18.38 -8.79 37.27
N LEU A 10 17.32 -8.93 38.08
CA LEU A 10 16.31 -7.87 38.29
C LEU A 10 16.89 -6.57 38.87
N ASP A 11 17.96 -6.63 39.65
CA ASP A 11 18.66 -5.49 40.25
C ASP A 11 19.88 -5.00 39.45
N GLY A 12 20.43 -5.84 38.56
CA GLY A 12 21.70 -5.58 37.87
C GLY A 12 21.63 -5.41 36.35
N TRP A 13 20.53 -5.78 35.68
CA TRP A 13 20.46 -5.67 34.21
C TRP A 13 20.63 -4.21 33.75
N GLY A 14 20.09 -3.24 34.49
CA GLY A 14 20.04 -1.84 34.09
C GLY A 14 21.40 -1.16 33.95
N SER A 15 22.34 -1.43 34.86
CA SER A 15 23.65 -0.76 34.88
C SER A 15 24.61 -1.29 33.80
N GLY A 16 24.73 -2.61 33.64
CA GLY A 16 25.52 -3.20 32.56
C GLY A 16 24.98 -2.83 31.18
N PHE A 17 23.65 -2.87 31.04
CA PHE A 17 22.96 -2.51 29.80
C PHE A 17 22.99 -1.00 29.50
N GLN A 18 23.10 -0.13 30.51
CA GLN A 18 23.36 1.29 30.32
C GLN A 18 24.70 1.51 29.61
N SER A 19 25.79 0.95 30.14
CA SER A 19 27.15 1.13 29.59
C SER A 19 27.24 0.61 28.15
N ALA A 20 26.69 -0.58 27.88
CA ALA A 20 26.58 -1.11 26.53
C ALA A 20 25.81 -0.15 25.61
N THR A 21 24.60 0.26 25.99
CA THR A 21 23.76 1.15 25.18
C THR A 21 24.42 2.51 24.92
N GLU A 22 25.17 3.06 25.87
CA GLU A 22 25.87 4.33 25.69
C GLU A 22 27.09 4.20 24.76
N ALA A 23 27.83 3.09 24.82
CA ALA A 23 28.91 2.78 23.88
C ALA A 23 28.38 2.59 22.45
N SER A 24 27.35 1.76 22.26
CA SER A 24 26.68 1.51 20.99
C SER A 24 26.13 2.80 20.36
N ILE A 25 25.52 3.68 21.17
CA ILE A 25 25.06 5.00 20.73
C ILE A 25 26.25 5.90 20.35
N GLY A 26 27.34 5.89 21.12
CA GLY A 26 28.57 6.64 20.80
C GLY A 26 29.19 6.23 19.46
N ALA A 27 29.34 4.92 19.22
CA ALA A 27 29.86 4.35 17.97
C ALA A 27 28.94 4.65 16.76
N THR A 28 27.63 4.71 16.97
CA THR A 28 26.68 5.13 15.93
C THR A 28 26.70 6.65 15.70
N HIS A 29 26.84 7.45 16.76
CA HIS A 29 27.00 8.91 16.64
C HIS A 29 28.25 9.28 15.83
N ALA A 30 29.38 8.62 16.09
CA ALA A 30 30.63 8.84 15.37
C ALA A 30 30.47 8.61 13.84
N ARG A 31 29.89 7.47 13.43
CA ARG A 31 29.60 7.16 12.02
C ARG A 31 28.72 8.19 11.31
N PHE A 32 27.71 8.70 12.01
CA PHE A 32 26.76 9.67 11.46
C PHE A 32 27.21 11.14 11.65
N GLY A 33 28.42 11.39 12.17
CA GLY A 33 28.95 12.74 12.41
C GLY A 33 28.17 13.52 13.47
N LEU A 34 27.50 12.84 14.40
CA LEU A 34 26.64 13.46 15.41
C LEU A 34 27.41 13.78 16.70
N GLY A 35 27.21 14.98 17.24
CA GLY A 35 27.74 15.36 18.55
C GLY A 35 27.17 14.53 19.71
N ALA A 36 27.88 14.52 20.84
CA ALA A 36 27.46 13.80 22.04
C ALA A 36 26.22 14.44 22.70
N ALA A 37 25.17 13.64 22.92
CA ALA A 37 23.89 14.10 23.48
C ALA A 37 23.91 14.16 25.01
N LYS A 38 24.53 15.21 25.58
CA LYS A 38 24.57 15.43 27.04
C LYS A 38 23.16 15.73 27.59
N LEU A 39 22.58 14.74 28.28
CA LEU A 39 21.24 14.83 28.87
C LEU A 39 21.10 15.98 29.89
N PRO A 40 19.89 16.54 30.08
CA PRO A 40 19.62 17.48 31.17
C PRO A 40 19.76 16.78 32.53
N GLN A 41 20.24 17.50 33.55
CA GLN A 41 20.45 16.98 34.92
C GLN A 41 19.21 16.26 35.52
N ARG A 42 18.01 16.64 35.08
CA ARG A 42 16.76 15.97 35.42
C ARG A 42 15.87 15.88 34.17
N LEU A 43 15.55 14.66 33.75
CA LEU A 43 14.65 14.42 32.65
C LEU A 43 13.18 14.58 33.10
N LEU A 44 12.41 15.46 32.46
CA LEU A 44 10.98 15.56 32.69
C LEU A 44 10.25 14.54 31.81
N VAL A 45 9.39 13.70 32.40
CA VAL A 45 8.81 12.53 31.72
C VAL A 45 7.29 12.51 31.86
N GLY A 46 6.59 12.18 30.76
CA GLY A 46 5.14 11.96 30.74
C GLY A 46 4.78 10.62 30.11
N THR A 47 3.83 9.89 30.69
CA THR A 47 3.31 8.63 30.16
C THR A 47 1.81 8.72 29.84
N ASP A 48 1.35 7.98 28.84
CA ASP A 48 -0.07 7.86 28.46
C ASP A 48 -0.40 6.41 28.08
N CYS A 49 -1.59 5.92 28.45
CA CYS A 49 -1.90 4.48 28.38
C CYS A 49 -0.83 3.66 29.14
N SER A 50 -0.50 4.13 30.34
CA SER A 50 0.72 3.80 31.08
C SER A 50 0.82 2.34 31.51
N GLY A 51 -0.31 1.64 31.68
CA GLY A 51 -0.36 0.29 32.23
C GLY A 51 0.16 0.27 33.67
N ILE A 52 1.41 -0.16 33.84
CA ILE A 52 2.15 -0.13 35.12
C ILE A 52 3.52 0.58 34.96
N ASP A 53 3.58 1.56 34.06
CA ASP A 53 4.73 2.46 33.85
C ASP A 53 6.08 1.74 33.59
N ALA A 54 6.09 0.75 32.68
CA ALA A 54 7.31 0.17 32.13
C ALA A 54 8.40 1.21 31.75
N PRO A 55 8.08 2.41 31.19
CA PRO A 55 9.08 3.42 30.88
C PRO A 55 9.75 3.98 32.14
N ILE A 56 8.98 4.24 33.21
CA ILE A 56 9.53 4.82 34.46
C ILE A 56 10.41 3.80 35.17
N HIS A 57 10.01 2.52 35.19
CA HIS A 57 10.88 1.45 35.65
C HIS A 57 12.16 1.36 34.81
N GLY A 58 12.08 1.40 33.48
CA GLY A 58 13.26 1.37 32.60
C GLY A 58 14.23 2.52 32.84
N LEU A 59 13.73 3.74 33.11
CA LEU A 59 14.58 4.89 33.46
C LEU A 59 15.22 4.76 34.85
N ARG A 60 14.56 4.09 35.81
CA ARG A 60 15.13 3.80 37.15
C ARG A 60 16.28 2.80 37.07
N GLU A 61 16.10 1.70 36.34
CA GLU A 61 17.15 0.68 36.22
C GLU A 61 18.35 1.20 35.40
N LEU A 62 18.11 2.05 34.38
CA LEU A 62 19.16 2.77 33.63
C LEU A 62 19.83 3.92 34.41
N GLY A 63 19.54 4.12 35.71
CA GLY A 63 20.14 5.17 36.52
C GLY A 63 19.83 6.63 36.08
N ILE A 64 18.89 6.84 35.16
CA ILE A 64 18.63 8.16 34.58
C ILE A 64 17.83 9.01 35.56
N THR A 65 18.42 10.09 36.09
CA THR A 65 17.72 11.06 36.94
C THR A 65 16.53 11.69 36.21
N HIS A 66 15.31 11.41 36.67
CA HIS A 66 14.07 11.86 36.04
C HIS A 66 13.01 12.28 37.05
N GLN A 67 11.98 12.96 36.56
CA GLN A 67 10.77 13.31 37.30
C GLN A 67 9.55 13.01 36.43
N HIS A 68 8.68 12.13 36.94
CA HIS A 68 7.44 11.73 36.29
C HIS A 68 6.38 12.79 36.54
N LEU A 69 6.14 13.68 35.58
CA LEU A 69 5.20 14.79 35.74
C LEU A 69 3.75 14.37 35.50
N PHE A 70 3.49 13.47 34.54
CA PHE A 70 2.14 12.95 34.34
C PHE A 70 2.09 11.51 33.84
N GLY A 71 0.99 10.81 34.17
CA GLY A 71 0.59 9.53 33.62
C GLY A 71 -0.88 9.54 33.17
N SER A 72 -1.33 8.53 32.40
CA SER A 72 -2.76 8.24 32.27
C SER A 72 -3.05 6.74 32.18
N GLU A 73 -4.02 6.27 32.97
CA GLU A 73 -4.47 4.88 32.93
C GLU A 73 -5.95 4.76 33.32
N VAL A 74 -6.71 4.05 32.47
CA VAL A 74 -8.16 3.88 32.57
C VAL A 74 -8.55 2.69 33.45
N ALA A 75 -7.66 1.71 33.62
CA ALA A 75 -7.91 0.50 34.38
C ALA A 75 -7.50 0.65 35.86
N ALA A 76 -8.44 0.41 36.78
CA ALA A 76 -8.27 0.65 38.21
C ALA A 76 -7.12 -0.16 38.85
N GLY A 77 -6.99 -1.46 38.55
CA GLY A 77 -5.90 -2.29 39.04
C GLY A 77 -4.51 -1.73 38.67
N PRO A 78 -4.18 -1.60 37.36
CA PRO A 78 -2.90 -1.04 36.92
C PRO A 78 -2.64 0.39 37.44
N ARG A 79 -3.67 1.26 37.42
CA ARG A 79 -3.59 2.59 38.02
C ARG A 79 -3.18 2.56 39.50
N SER A 80 -3.71 1.62 40.29
CA SER A 80 -3.33 1.49 41.70
C SER A 80 -1.90 0.98 41.93
N VAL A 81 -1.30 0.30 40.94
CA VAL A 81 0.14 -0.03 40.95
C VAL A 81 0.96 1.22 40.64
N ILE A 82 0.54 2.08 39.70
CA ILE A 82 1.17 3.38 39.42
C ILE A 82 1.16 4.27 40.68
N GLU A 83 0.00 4.39 41.35
CA GLU A 83 -0.19 5.16 42.59
C GLU A 83 0.68 4.64 43.76
N ALA A 84 1.03 3.35 43.76
CA ALA A 84 1.92 2.76 44.75
C ALA A 84 3.42 2.93 44.43
N ASN A 85 3.83 2.90 43.14
CA ASN A 85 5.23 2.71 42.74
C ASN A 85 5.87 3.87 41.98
N THR A 86 5.16 4.47 41.02
CA THR A 86 5.74 5.46 40.09
C THR A 86 5.32 6.89 40.43
N LYS A 87 4.11 7.08 40.95
CA LYS A 87 3.63 8.33 41.58
C LYS A 87 3.89 9.58 40.72
N PRO A 88 3.35 9.65 39.48
CA PRO A 88 3.39 10.88 38.69
C PRO A 88 2.76 12.06 39.43
N SER A 89 3.25 13.28 39.18
CA SER A 89 2.69 14.50 39.79
C SER A 89 1.20 14.72 39.43
N VAL A 90 0.74 14.24 38.27
CA VAL A 90 -0.68 14.18 37.87
C VAL A 90 -0.99 12.84 37.20
N LEU A 91 -2.03 12.14 37.65
CA LEU A 91 -2.47 10.87 37.05
C LEU A 91 -3.87 10.99 36.44
N PHE A 92 -3.92 11.37 35.16
CA PHE A 92 -5.16 11.50 34.39
C PHE A 92 -5.90 10.16 34.29
N HIS A 93 -7.22 10.20 34.02
CA HIS A 93 -7.98 8.96 33.81
C HIS A 93 -7.77 8.42 32.39
N SER A 94 -7.64 9.28 31.40
CA SER A 94 -7.43 8.92 30.01
C SER A 94 -6.56 9.93 29.26
N VAL A 95 -5.83 9.45 28.25
CA VAL A 95 -5.17 10.32 27.26
C VAL A 95 -6.17 11.25 26.55
N LEU A 96 -7.47 10.90 26.54
CA LEU A 96 -8.55 11.71 25.98
C LEU A 96 -9.04 12.85 26.89
N ASP A 97 -8.56 12.92 28.14
CA ASP A 97 -8.95 13.98 29.08
C ASP A 97 -8.36 15.32 28.60
N ALA A 98 -9.20 16.37 28.61
CA ALA A 98 -8.94 17.66 27.94
C ALA A 98 -7.94 18.57 28.68
N ASP A 99 -7.16 18.00 29.59
CA ASP A 99 -6.35 18.73 30.56
C ASP A 99 -5.02 19.22 29.98
N LYS A 100 -4.56 20.36 30.51
CA LYS A 100 -3.26 20.98 30.21
C LYS A 100 -2.12 20.19 30.88
N ALA A 101 -1.81 19.01 30.35
CA ALA A 101 -0.63 18.24 30.76
C ALA A 101 0.64 19.11 30.66
N PRO A 102 1.54 19.08 31.66
CA PRO A 102 2.73 19.92 31.68
C PRO A 102 3.74 19.52 30.60
N PHE A 103 4.64 20.45 30.25
CA PHE A 103 5.76 20.16 29.36
C PHE A 103 6.67 19.07 29.94
N VAL A 104 7.08 18.12 29.09
CA VAL A 104 8.03 17.05 29.42
C VAL A 104 9.09 16.97 28.31
N HIS A 105 10.31 16.58 28.68
CA HIS A 105 11.40 16.36 27.72
C HIS A 105 11.13 15.10 26.88
N LEU A 106 10.63 14.04 27.52
CA LEU A 106 10.35 12.74 26.94
C LEU A 106 8.89 12.33 27.21
N TYR A 107 8.20 11.87 26.16
CA TYR A 107 6.83 11.37 26.23
C TYR A 107 6.72 9.93 25.74
N ILE A 108 6.05 9.04 26.47
CA ILE A 108 5.92 7.62 26.12
C ILE A 108 4.47 7.14 26.16
N ALA A 109 4.00 6.40 25.14
CA ALA A 109 2.65 5.83 25.16
C ALA A 109 2.47 4.47 24.45
N GLY A 110 1.80 3.54 25.14
CA GLY A 110 1.40 2.21 24.65
C GLY A 110 -0.04 2.21 24.13
N PHE A 111 -0.29 2.91 23.03
CA PHE A 111 -1.66 3.19 22.58
C PHE A 111 -2.42 1.94 22.11
N SER A 112 -3.75 1.97 22.21
CA SER A 112 -4.59 0.75 22.14
C SER A 112 -4.32 -0.12 20.91
N CYS A 113 -3.73 -1.29 21.12
CA CYS A 113 -3.37 -2.25 20.08
C CYS A 113 -4.55 -3.04 19.49
N LYS A 114 -5.77 -2.87 20.04
CA LYS A 114 -6.97 -3.65 19.69
C LYS A 114 -7.34 -3.58 18.19
N PRO A 115 -7.30 -2.41 17.51
CA PRO A 115 -7.53 -2.35 16.06
C PRO A 115 -6.41 -3.03 15.27
N PHE A 116 -5.17 -2.98 15.77
CA PHE A 116 -3.97 -3.39 15.02
C PHE A 116 -3.60 -4.86 15.23
N SER A 117 -4.21 -5.53 16.22
CA SER A 117 -4.01 -6.96 16.50
C SER A 117 -4.36 -7.86 15.30
N LEU A 118 -3.53 -8.88 15.08
CA LEU A 118 -3.77 -9.93 14.09
C LEU A 118 -4.87 -10.92 14.54
N LEU A 119 -5.18 -10.95 15.84
CA LEU A 119 -6.31 -11.73 16.38
C LEU A 119 -7.67 -11.07 16.11
N HIS A 120 -7.71 -9.78 15.74
CA HIS A 120 -8.96 -9.09 15.39
C HIS A 120 -9.32 -9.28 13.90
N ASN A 121 -9.83 -10.47 13.57
CA ASN A 121 -10.18 -10.90 12.20
C ASN A 121 -11.22 -10.03 11.45
N LYS A 122 -11.88 -9.06 12.11
CA LYS A 122 -12.85 -8.12 11.50
C LYS A 122 -12.49 -6.65 11.75
N SER A 123 -11.21 -6.37 11.99
CA SER A 123 -10.71 -5.03 12.29
C SER A 123 -11.00 -4.01 11.18
N ARG A 124 -11.41 -2.80 11.58
CA ARG A 124 -11.52 -1.60 10.72
C ARG A 124 -10.35 -0.62 10.95
N LEU A 125 -9.31 -1.06 11.67
CA LEU A 125 -8.05 -0.34 11.90
C LEU A 125 -8.31 1.08 12.45
N LEU A 126 -7.73 2.12 11.84
CA LEU A 126 -7.86 3.52 12.27
C LEU A 126 -9.31 4.07 12.25
N LYS A 127 -10.29 3.34 11.71
CA LYS A 127 -11.72 3.71 11.74
C LYS A 127 -12.48 3.18 12.98
N GLU A 128 -11.81 2.49 13.91
CA GLU A 128 -12.44 1.99 15.14
C GLU A 128 -12.55 3.03 16.25
N LYS A 129 -13.52 2.88 17.17
CA LYS A 129 -13.63 3.72 18.37
C LYS A 129 -12.37 3.60 19.25
N GLN A 130 -11.76 2.43 19.27
CA GLN A 130 -10.51 2.13 19.97
C GLN A 130 -9.30 2.86 19.37
N ALA A 131 -9.35 3.24 18.09
CA ALA A 131 -8.30 4.05 17.46
C ALA A 131 -8.33 5.53 17.87
N GLN A 132 -9.39 6.00 18.54
CA GLN A 132 -9.42 7.36 19.13
C GLN A 132 -8.29 7.59 20.13
N ILE A 133 -7.81 6.54 20.80
CA ILE A 133 -6.65 6.58 21.70
C ILE A 133 -5.38 7.03 20.96
N PHE A 134 -5.17 6.60 19.71
CA PHE A 134 -4.05 7.09 18.88
C PHE A 134 -4.18 8.58 18.56
N TYR A 135 -5.40 9.04 18.23
CA TYR A 135 -5.64 10.46 17.97
C TYR A 135 -5.50 11.32 19.24
N GLY A 136 -5.82 10.79 20.43
CA GLY A 136 -5.51 11.40 21.71
C GLY A 136 -4.01 11.56 21.94
N VAL A 137 -3.21 10.51 21.67
CA VAL A 137 -1.74 10.57 21.73
C VAL A 137 -1.17 11.60 20.76
N VAL A 138 -1.69 11.70 19.52
CA VAL A 138 -1.30 12.75 18.56
C VAL A 138 -1.64 14.15 19.10
N ALA A 139 -2.82 14.33 19.71
CA ALA A 139 -3.22 15.59 20.32
C ALA A 139 -2.35 15.95 21.55
N ARG A 140 -1.96 14.98 22.38
CA ARG A 140 -1.03 15.18 23.50
C ARG A 140 0.34 15.63 23.00
N ILE A 141 0.89 15.02 21.95
CA ILE A 141 2.15 15.45 21.31
C ILE A 141 2.02 16.88 20.76
N GLN A 142 0.91 17.22 20.11
CA GLN A 142 0.65 18.57 19.60
C GLN A 142 0.56 19.63 20.71
N LEU A 143 -0.07 19.30 21.85
CA LEU A 143 -0.26 20.17 23.01
C LEU A 143 1.02 20.36 23.83
N VAL A 144 1.64 19.24 24.24
CA VAL A 144 2.78 19.20 25.17
C VAL A 144 4.10 19.55 24.47
N ARG A 145 4.21 19.25 23.17
CA ARG A 145 5.39 19.48 22.32
C ARG A 145 6.71 19.00 22.94
N PRO A 146 6.79 17.74 23.41
CA PRO A 146 7.99 17.18 24.04
C PRO A 146 9.19 17.16 23.10
N SER A 147 10.40 17.17 23.63
CA SER A 147 11.64 17.23 22.83
C SER A 147 11.82 15.94 22.00
N CYS A 148 11.46 14.80 22.57
CA CYS A 148 11.30 13.53 21.86
C CYS A 148 10.16 12.68 22.44
N PHE A 149 9.75 11.65 21.71
CA PHE A 149 8.73 10.68 22.13
C PHE A 149 9.02 9.25 21.67
N VAL A 150 8.42 8.28 22.37
CA VAL A 150 8.44 6.85 22.05
C VAL A 150 7.01 6.29 22.10
N LEU A 151 6.52 5.70 21.01
CA LEU A 151 5.21 5.03 20.99
C LEU A 151 5.37 3.54 20.66
N GLU A 152 4.69 2.65 21.38
CA GLU A 152 4.73 1.20 21.15
C GLU A 152 3.46 0.70 20.43
N ASN A 153 3.60 -0.31 19.57
CA ASN A 153 2.47 -1.16 19.18
C ASN A 153 2.82 -2.56 18.64
N VAL A 154 1.81 -3.43 18.60
CA VAL A 154 1.89 -4.78 18.04
C VAL A 154 2.24 -4.78 16.55
N SER A 155 2.98 -5.80 16.09
CA SER A 155 3.51 -5.93 14.71
C SER A 155 2.46 -5.72 13.61
N GLY A 156 1.19 -6.05 13.89
CA GLY A 156 0.06 -5.85 12.97
C GLY A 156 -0.28 -4.38 12.66
N ILE A 157 0.33 -3.40 13.34
CA ILE A 157 0.24 -1.96 12.99
C ILE A 157 0.96 -1.62 11.68
N LYS A 158 1.88 -2.48 11.20
CA LYS A 158 2.55 -2.34 9.89
C LYS A 158 1.56 -2.14 8.73
N ARG A 159 0.33 -2.67 8.86
CA ARG A 159 -0.79 -2.48 7.93
C ARG A 159 -1.25 -1.03 7.74
N VAL A 160 -0.87 -0.12 8.63
CA VAL A 160 -1.22 1.31 8.60
C VAL A 160 -0.03 2.24 8.89
N SER A 161 1.20 1.74 8.88
CA SER A 161 2.42 2.48 9.26
C SER A 161 2.54 3.83 8.55
N ALA A 162 2.34 3.88 7.24
CA ALA A 162 2.41 5.12 6.45
C ALA A 162 1.42 6.21 6.95
N LYS A 163 0.22 5.81 7.40
CA LYS A 163 -0.79 6.75 7.95
C LYS A 163 -0.45 7.20 9.37
N VAL A 164 0.11 6.30 10.19
CA VAL A 164 0.59 6.61 11.54
C VAL A 164 1.79 7.55 11.48
N LEU A 165 2.80 7.24 10.66
CA LEU A 165 3.98 8.08 10.43
C LEU A 165 3.60 9.44 9.85
N ALA A 166 2.69 9.51 8.87
CA ALA A 166 2.22 10.80 8.33
C ALA A 166 1.52 11.66 9.39
N ALA A 167 0.66 11.05 10.23
CA ALA A 167 -0.02 11.77 11.32
C ALA A 167 0.96 12.25 12.40
N LEU A 168 1.99 11.47 12.74
CA LEU A 168 3.00 11.85 13.72
C LEU A 168 3.95 12.92 13.17
N ARG A 169 4.46 12.76 11.95
CA ARG A 169 5.36 13.74 11.29
C ARG A 169 4.70 15.11 11.11
N SER A 170 3.39 15.16 10.84
CA SER A 170 2.64 16.43 10.71
C SER A 170 2.52 17.23 12.02
N THR A 171 2.91 16.67 13.17
CA THR A 171 3.01 17.41 14.45
C THR A 171 4.31 18.23 14.59
N GLY A 172 5.19 18.21 13.58
CA GLY A 172 6.48 18.92 13.58
C GLY A 172 7.64 18.11 14.15
N TYR A 173 7.70 16.82 13.83
CA TYR A 173 8.71 15.86 14.30
C TYR A 173 9.36 15.12 13.12
N HIS A 174 10.62 14.72 13.27
CA HIS A 174 11.18 13.60 12.52
C HIS A 174 10.79 12.33 13.27
N VAL A 175 10.23 11.33 12.56
CA VAL A 175 9.64 10.15 13.20
C VAL A 175 9.89 8.93 12.33
N GLU A 176 10.56 7.93 12.87
CA GLU A 176 10.76 6.63 12.22
C GLU A 176 10.31 5.48 13.12
N MET A 177 10.25 4.26 12.59
CA MET A 177 9.81 3.09 13.35
C MET A 177 10.73 1.88 13.19
N ILE A 178 11.07 1.26 14.31
CA ILE A 178 11.91 0.05 14.39
C ILE A 178 11.12 -1.11 15.01
N LEU A 179 11.39 -2.34 14.56
CA LEU A 179 10.90 -3.57 15.18
C LEU A 179 11.96 -4.06 16.17
N MET A 180 11.58 -4.31 17.42
CA MET A 180 12.47 -4.86 18.45
C MET A 180 11.75 -5.95 19.26
N ASN A 181 12.49 -6.96 19.72
CA ASN A 181 11.98 -8.15 20.39
C ASN A 181 12.89 -8.50 21.60
N PRO A 182 12.37 -8.80 22.80
CA PRO A 182 13.21 -9.18 23.95
C PRO A 182 14.11 -10.40 23.72
N ALA A 183 13.67 -11.34 22.88
CA ALA A 183 14.46 -12.49 22.48
C ALA A 183 15.66 -12.15 21.56
N GLU A 184 15.80 -10.90 21.10
CA GLU A 184 17.03 -10.41 20.47
C GLU A 184 18.07 -10.03 21.54
N LEU A 185 17.64 -9.73 22.77
CA LEU A 185 18.49 -9.50 23.95
C LEU A 185 18.65 -10.76 24.83
N GLN A 186 18.58 -11.94 24.22
CA GLN A 186 18.63 -13.27 24.88
C GLN A 186 17.56 -13.55 25.96
N GLU A 187 16.62 -12.65 26.24
CA GLU A 187 15.55 -12.93 27.21
C GLU A 187 14.57 -13.99 26.67
N PRO A 188 14.10 -14.95 27.49
CA PRO A 188 13.35 -16.12 27.06
C PRO A 188 11.88 -15.82 26.72
N ILE A 189 11.60 -14.74 25.98
CA ILE A 189 10.24 -14.27 25.71
C ILE A 189 10.06 -13.56 24.37
N GLN A 190 9.22 -14.15 23.52
CA GLN A 190 8.90 -13.62 22.20
C GLN A 190 7.86 -12.49 22.29
N ARG A 191 8.29 -11.21 22.30
CA ARG A 191 7.42 -10.02 22.28
C ARG A 191 7.86 -9.00 21.22
N PRO A 192 7.89 -9.35 19.91
CA PRO A 192 8.23 -8.39 18.86
C PRO A 192 7.22 -7.24 18.82
N ARG A 193 7.70 -5.99 18.80
CA ARG A 193 6.91 -4.75 18.80
C ARG A 193 7.54 -3.67 17.94
N TYR A 194 6.67 -2.84 17.33
CA TYR A 194 7.11 -1.63 16.65
C TYR A 194 7.17 -0.47 17.65
N TYR A 195 8.33 0.18 17.70
CA TYR A 195 8.54 1.42 18.44
C TYR A 195 8.69 2.56 17.43
N PHE A 196 7.80 3.56 17.54
CA PHE A 196 7.87 4.81 16.79
C PHE A 196 8.68 5.80 17.64
N ILE A 197 9.87 6.16 17.16
CA ILE A 197 10.78 7.10 17.83
C ILE A 197 10.64 8.44 17.09
N GLY A 198 10.31 9.49 17.84
CA GLY A 198 10.05 10.81 17.31
C GLY A 198 10.90 11.88 18.00
N VAL A 199 11.47 12.81 17.21
CA VAL A 199 12.32 13.91 17.68
C VAL A 199 11.81 15.22 17.09
N ARG A 200 11.71 16.27 17.91
CA ARG A 200 11.13 17.56 17.50
C ARG A 200 12.08 18.30 16.56
N GLN A 201 11.58 18.79 15.43
CA GLN A 201 12.42 19.23 14.29
C GLN A 201 13.34 20.42 14.61
N ASP A 202 12.99 21.26 15.59
CA ASP A 202 13.81 22.41 16.02
C ASP A 202 14.97 22.05 16.95
N VAL A 203 15.10 20.76 17.34
CA VAL A 203 16.12 20.24 18.26
C VAL A 203 16.63 18.84 17.88
N SER A 204 16.47 18.40 16.63
CA SER A 204 17.03 17.11 16.17
C SER A 204 18.52 17.22 15.85
N LEU A 205 19.31 16.23 16.25
CA LEU A 205 20.69 16.07 15.76
C LEU A 205 20.73 15.44 14.35
N ILE A 206 19.73 14.62 14.01
CA ILE A 206 19.72 13.81 12.78
C ILE A 206 18.71 14.31 11.76
N SER A 207 19.01 14.12 10.47
CA SER A 207 18.07 14.39 9.38
C SER A 207 16.99 13.29 9.26
N PRO A 208 15.81 13.60 8.71
CA PRO A 208 14.73 12.63 8.55
C PRO A 208 15.01 11.52 7.52
N LYS A 209 16.09 11.63 6.73
CA LYS A 209 16.54 10.56 5.83
C LYS A 209 17.31 9.49 6.60
N ASP A 210 18.22 9.96 7.45
CA ASP A 210 19.29 9.16 8.04
C ASP A 210 18.83 8.48 9.34
N MET A 211 17.82 9.06 10.01
CA MET A 211 17.15 8.53 11.20
C MET A 211 16.76 7.05 11.08
N SER A 212 16.33 6.60 9.90
CA SER A 212 15.96 5.19 9.70
C SER A 212 17.17 4.24 9.69
N CYS A 213 18.35 4.72 9.28
CA CYS A 213 19.58 3.95 9.23
C CYS A 213 20.26 3.93 10.60
N TRP A 214 20.41 5.11 11.20
CA TRP A 214 20.92 5.27 12.57
C TRP A 214 20.16 4.39 13.57
N LEU A 215 18.82 4.31 13.48
CA LEU A 215 18.04 3.44 14.37
C LEU A 215 18.32 1.94 14.17
N ARG A 216 18.64 1.50 12.94
CA ARG A 216 18.98 0.09 12.67
C ARG A 216 20.40 -0.23 13.16
N GLU A 217 21.35 0.66 12.89
CA GLU A 217 22.73 0.50 13.33
C GLU A 217 22.84 0.58 14.84
N ALA A 218 22.28 1.60 15.49
CA ALA A 218 22.24 1.68 16.95
C ALA A 218 21.55 0.47 17.61
N TRP A 219 20.60 -0.19 16.93
CA TRP A 219 20.03 -1.45 17.42
C TRP A 219 20.99 -2.62 17.23
N ALA A 220 21.59 -2.78 16.05
CA ALA A 220 22.60 -3.81 15.80
C ALA A 220 23.76 -3.73 16.80
N GLU A 221 24.33 -2.54 17.03
CA GLU A 221 25.40 -2.31 18.01
C GLU A 221 24.98 -2.63 19.45
N VAL A 222 23.69 -2.49 19.80
CA VAL A 222 23.16 -2.89 21.12
C VAL A 222 22.95 -4.39 21.20
N LEU A 223 22.64 -5.06 20.09
CA LEU A 223 22.60 -6.52 20.03
C LEU A 223 24.01 -7.10 20.11
N ASP A 224 24.95 -6.61 19.32
CA ASP A 224 26.33 -7.12 19.27
C ASP A 224 27.07 -6.94 20.61
N ALA A 225 26.83 -5.82 21.30
CA ALA A 225 27.34 -5.58 22.67
C ALA A 225 26.72 -6.49 23.76
N VAL A 226 25.65 -7.23 23.44
CA VAL A 226 24.91 -8.13 24.35
C VAL A 226 24.95 -9.60 23.87
N ALA A 227 25.34 -9.85 22.62
CA ALA A 227 25.37 -11.17 21.97
C ALA A 227 26.47 -12.11 22.51
N SER A 228 27.33 -11.63 23.40
CA SER A 228 28.38 -12.40 24.08
C SER A 228 27.88 -13.34 25.18
N GLY A 229 26.58 -13.30 25.51
CA GLY A 229 25.93 -14.21 26.45
C GLY A 229 25.09 -15.30 25.78
N ASP A 230 25.11 -16.50 26.35
CA ASP A 230 24.22 -17.61 25.98
C ASP A 230 22.73 -17.23 26.12
N ALA A 231 21.88 -17.95 25.37
CA ALA A 231 20.43 -17.81 25.46
C ALA A 231 19.93 -18.21 26.85
N VAL A 232 19.26 -17.29 27.54
CA VAL A 232 18.82 -17.46 28.93
C VAL A 232 17.72 -18.50 29.05
N ASP A 233 17.81 -19.40 30.04
CA ASP A 233 16.75 -20.38 30.33
C ASP A 233 15.46 -19.68 30.82
N LEU A 234 14.29 -20.17 30.38
CA LEU A 234 13.01 -19.69 30.91
C LEU A 234 12.90 -19.90 32.42
N LEU A 235 13.47 -20.97 32.98
CA LEU A 235 13.41 -21.24 34.42
C LEU A 235 14.18 -20.20 35.24
N ASP A 236 15.31 -19.69 34.72
CA ASP A 236 16.08 -18.58 35.31
C ASP A 236 15.35 -17.24 35.25
N ARG A 237 14.14 -17.21 34.67
CA ARG A 237 13.19 -16.09 34.64
C ARG A 237 11.82 -16.45 35.22
N LEU A 238 11.72 -17.54 35.98
CA LEU A 238 10.51 -17.94 36.72
C LEU A 238 10.74 -17.95 38.23
N LEU A 239 9.65 -17.88 39.00
CA LEU A 239 9.71 -17.98 40.45
C LEU A 239 9.72 -19.47 40.87
N PRO A 240 10.36 -19.84 42.01
CA PRO A 240 10.29 -21.20 42.53
C PRO A 240 8.84 -21.65 42.77
N ALA A 241 8.56 -22.94 42.61
CA ALA A 241 7.23 -23.49 42.87
C ALA A 241 6.74 -23.26 44.31
N SER A 242 7.68 -23.16 45.26
CA SER A 242 7.46 -22.81 46.67
C SER A 242 7.18 -21.31 46.92
N HIS A 243 7.32 -20.44 45.93
CA HIS A 243 7.03 -19.01 46.10
C HIS A 243 5.54 -18.79 46.41
N PRO A 244 5.15 -18.02 47.45
CA PRO A 244 3.75 -17.90 47.87
C PRO A 244 2.76 -17.55 46.75
N ALA A 245 3.11 -16.60 45.88
CA ALA A 245 2.26 -16.22 44.75
C ALA A 245 2.14 -17.31 43.66
N VAL A 246 3.13 -18.20 43.53
CA VAL A 246 3.06 -19.36 42.62
C VAL A 246 2.22 -20.45 43.27
N ALA A 247 2.51 -20.83 44.51
CA ALA A 247 1.81 -21.87 45.26
C ALA A 247 0.30 -21.56 45.41
N GLN A 248 -0.06 -20.33 45.81
CA GLN A 248 -1.45 -19.88 45.90
C GLN A 248 -2.16 -19.91 44.54
N TYR A 249 -1.46 -19.57 43.44
CA TYR A 249 -2.04 -19.65 42.10
C TYR A 249 -2.26 -21.09 41.63
N GLN A 250 -1.31 -22.00 41.87
CA GLN A 250 -1.50 -23.42 41.53
C GLN A 250 -2.61 -24.05 42.38
N GLU A 251 -2.69 -23.75 43.67
CA GLU A 251 -3.79 -24.21 44.54
C GLU A 251 -5.16 -23.65 44.11
N SER A 252 -5.20 -22.37 43.69
CA SER A 252 -6.37 -21.73 43.08
C SER A 252 -6.78 -22.37 41.74
N ARG A 253 -5.83 -22.94 40.97
CA ARG A 253 -6.12 -23.76 39.77
C ARG A 253 -6.56 -25.18 40.15
N LYS A 254 -5.88 -25.84 41.12
CA LYS A 254 -6.19 -27.18 41.63
C LYS A 254 -7.63 -27.26 42.15
N ARG A 255 -8.08 -26.30 42.97
CA ARG A 255 -9.47 -26.21 43.45
C ARG A 255 -10.49 -26.15 42.30
N LYS A 256 -10.22 -25.34 41.26
CA LYS A 256 -11.07 -25.25 40.06
C LYS A 256 -11.06 -26.53 39.23
N TRP A 257 -9.90 -27.20 39.15
CA TRP A 257 -9.76 -28.50 38.52
C TRP A 257 -10.52 -29.59 39.27
N SER A 258 -10.43 -29.68 40.61
CA SER A 258 -11.21 -30.63 41.41
C SER A 258 -12.71 -30.39 41.28
N GLN A 259 -13.17 -29.13 41.35
CA GLN A 259 -14.57 -28.77 41.13
C GLN A 259 -15.08 -29.10 39.71
N ALA A 260 -14.20 -29.10 38.70
CA ALA A 260 -14.54 -29.54 37.35
C ALA A 260 -14.51 -31.07 37.22
N SER A 261 -13.51 -31.74 37.79
CA SER A 261 -13.33 -33.20 37.78
C SER A 261 -14.50 -33.92 38.46
N ASN A 262 -14.90 -33.46 39.65
CA ASN A 262 -16.08 -33.94 40.39
C ASN A 262 -17.42 -33.69 39.64
N ARG A 263 -17.39 -32.99 38.51
CA ARG A 263 -18.52 -32.71 37.61
C ARG A 263 -18.30 -33.27 36.20
N GLY A 264 -17.37 -34.22 36.02
CA GLY A 264 -17.06 -34.85 34.73
C GLY A 264 -16.44 -33.91 33.69
N PHE A 265 -15.74 -32.86 34.12
CA PHE A 265 -15.25 -31.74 33.31
C PHE A 265 -16.35 -31.11 32.44
N PRO A 266 -17.25 -30.28 33.03
CA PRO A 266 -18.53 -29.92 32.43
C PRO A 266 -18.40 -29.19 31.09
N GLY A 267 -18.57 -29.94 30.00
CA GLY A 267 -18.70 -29.44 28.64
C GLY A 267 -20.11 -28.93 28.39
N SER A 268 -20.40 -27.68 28.78
CA SER A 268 -21.74 -27.09 28.76
C SER A 268 -22.46 -27.22 27.41
N GLN A 269 -23.39 -28.18 27.33
CA GLN A 269 -24.41 -28.28 26.29
C GLN A 269 -25.77 -28.42 26.99
N ALA A 270 -26.70 -27.52 26.68
CA ALA A 270 -28.11 -27.77 26.97
C ALA A 270 -28.62 -28.84 25.97
N PRO A 271 -29.61 -29.67 26.34
CA PRO A 271 -30.22 -30.60 25.38
C PRO A 271 -30.67 -29.86 24.11
N GLY A 272 -30.33 -30.41 22.94
CA GLY A 272 -30.60 -29.79 21.64
C GLY A 272 -29.60 -28.73 21.16
N SER A 273 -28.53 -28.41 21.91
CA SER A 273 -27.50 -27.46 21.44
C SER A 273 -26.40 -28.12 20.59
N HIS A 274 -26.08 -27.51 19.44
CA HIS A 274 -24.99 -27.95 18.55
C HIS A 274 -23.64 -28.05 19.27
N ALA A 275 -22.75 -28.91 18.74
CA ALA A 275 -21.41 -29.09 19.29
C ALA A 275 -20.63 -27.75 19.34
N PRO A 276 -19.92 -27.45 20.44
CA PRO A 276 -19.03 -26.28 20.48
C PRO A 276 -17.98 -26.35 19.37
N LYS A 277 -17.89 -25.30 18.52
CA LYS A 277 -17.02 -25.22 17.33
C LYS A 277 -15.53 -25.56 17.56
N TRP A 278 -15.04 -25.49 18.79
CA TRP A 278 -13.69 -25.95 19.12
C TRP A 278 -13.54 -27.47 19.02
N LYS A 279 -14.57 -28.27 19.37
CA LYS A 279 -14.56 -29.74 19.25
C LYS A 279 -14.34 -30.18 17.80
N GLU A 280 -14.99 -29.50 16.86
CA GLU A 280 -14.85 -29.76 15.41
C GLU A 280 -13.43 -29.44 14.93
N LEU A 281 -12.92 -28.24 15.24
CA LEU A 281 -11.56 -27.82 14.89
C LEU A 281 -10.49 -28.77 15.47
N HIS A 282 -10.69 -29.24 16.69
CA HIS A 282 -9.80 -30.19 17.36
C HIS A 282 -9.90 -31.59 16.74
N LYS A 283 -11.12 -32.07 16.40
CA LYS A 283 -11.32 -33.34 15.65
C LYS A 283 -10.63 -33.30 14.29
N MET A 284 -10.75 -32.20 13.54
CA MET A 284 -10.04 -32.00 12.27
C MET A 284 -8.52 -32.05 12.46
N CYS A 285 -8.00 -31.43 13.53
CA CYS A 285 -6.56 -31.47 13.84
C CYS A 285 -6.08 -32.90 14.13
N LYS A 286 -6.81 -33.67 14.96
CA LYS A 286 -6.48 -35.07 15.26
C LYS A 286 -6.52 -35.96 14.01
N ALA A 287 -7.54 -35.82 13.17
CA ALA A 287 -7.64 -36.56 11.91
C ALA A 287 -6.47 -36.25 10.95
N SER A 288 -6.07 -34.98 10.84
CA SER A 288 -4.91 -34.56 10.04
C SER A 288 -3.58 -35.15 10.55
N MET A 289 -3.49 -35.51 11.83
CA MET A 289 -2.29 -36.15 12.40
C MET A 289 -2.27 -37.66 12.13
N GLN A 290 -3.44 -38.31 12.07
CA GLN A 290 -3.56 -39.75 11.76
C GLN A 290 -3.23 -40.08 10.30
N GLN A 291 -3.47 -39.14 9.37
CA GLN A 291 -3.19 -39.33 7.93
C GLN A 291 -1.70 -39.18 7.56
N GLY A 292 -0.86 -38.63 8.46
CA GLY A 292 0.57 -38.40 8.24
C GLY A 292 1.45 -39.55 8.77
N SER A 293 1.09 -40.81 8.55
CA SER A 293 1.61 -41.96 9.29
C SER A 293 3.06 -42.35 8.95
N ARG A 294 4.04 -41.64 9.53
CA ARG A 294 5.43 -42.11 9.66
C ARG A 294 5.98 -42.06 11.11
N LEU A 295 5.09 -42.01 12.09
CA LEU A 295 5.38 -42.15 13.52
C LEU A 295 4.94 -43.54 14.01
N LYS A 296 5.88 -44.50 14.00
CA LYS A 296 5.81 -45.72 14.81
C LYS A 296 6.73 -45.55 16.03
N SER A 297 6.44 -46.31 17.09
CA SER A 297 7.18 -46.39 18.38
C SER A 297 7.28 -45.11 19.23
N GLU A 298 6.99 -45.26 20.53
CA GLU A 298 7.30 -44.36 21.65
C GLU A 298 7.09 -42.84 21.47
N SER A 299 5.83 -42.40 21.39
CA SER A 299 5.48 -41.01 21.66
C SER A 299 5.57 -40.68 23.16
N ARG A 300 6.79 -40.55 23.71
CA ARG A 300 7.00 -40.10 25.09
C ARG A 300 6.41 -38.68 25.24
N ARG A 301 5.48 -38.53 26.21
CA ARG A 301 4.93 -37.22 26.59
C ARG A 301 6.08 -36.34 27.15
N PRO A 302 6.00 -35.01 27.02
CA PRO A 302 6.91 -34.11 27.74
C PRO A 302 6.85 -34.38 29.24
N CYS A 303 8.01 -34.38 29.90
CA CYS A 303 8.11 -34.55 31.36
C CYS A 303 8.60 -33.27 32.03
N THR A 304 8.37 -33.17 33.34
CA THR A 304 9.03 -32.21 34.22
C THR A 304 10.52 -32.53 34.40
N GLU A 305 11.27 -31.63 35.01
CA GLU A 305 12.65 -31.92 35.46
C GLU A 305 12.72 -33.11 36.41
N SER A 306 11.67 -33.33 37.20
CA SER A 306 11.48 -34.51 38.06
C SER A 306 10.96 -35.76 37.32
N GLY A 307 10.98 -35.79 35.99
CA GLY A 307 10.59 -36.94 35.16
C GLY A 307 9.08 -37.22 35.06
N VAL A 308 8.23 -36.44 35.73
CA VAL A 308 6.78 -36.67 35.77
C VAL A 308 6.12 -36.23 34.47
N ALA A 309 5.27 -37.07 33.89
CA ALA A 309 4.55 -36.76 32.65
C ALA A 309 3.65 -35.52 32.78
N CYS A 310 3.86 -34.54 31.91
CA CYS A 310 3.15 -33.26 31.91
C CYS A 310 1.81 -33.38 31.17
N CYS A 311 0.76 -33.76 31.90
CA CYS A 311 -0.58 -34.00 31.37
C CYS A 311 -1.57 -32.90 31.79
N ALA A 312 -2.78 -32.94 31.24
CA ALA A 312 -3.80 -31.93 31.54
C ALA A 312 -4.23 -31.89 33.01
N ASP A 313 -4.00 -32.97 33.78
CA ASP A 313 -4.33 -33.06 35.20
C ASP A 313 -3.21 -32.58 36.12
N THR A 314 -1.94 -32.93 35.85
CA THR A 314 -0.80 -32.37 36.59
C THR A 314 -0.66 -30.86 36.40
N LEU A 315 -1.16 -30.33 35.27
CA LEU A 315 -1.27 -28.89 34.99
C LEU A 315 -2.54 -28.20 35.53
N PHE A 316 -3.45 -28.92 36.19
CA PHE A 316 -4.75 -28.40 36.65
C PHE A 316 -5.54 -27.66 35.54
N LEU A 317 -5.61 -28.24 34.34
CA LEU A 317 -6.44 -27.75 33.23
C LEU A 317 -7.89 -28.18 33.46
N HIS A 318 -8.73 -27.21 33.86
CA HIS A 318 -10.11 -27.45 34.32
C HIS A 318 -11.17 -27.26 33.23
N LEU A 319 -10.82 -26.61 32.10
CA LEU A 319 -11.73 -26.44 30.96
C LEU A 319 -11.46 -27.53 29.91
N PRO A 320 -12.48 -28.28 29.42
CA PRO A 320 -12.30 -29.32 28.40
C PRO A 320 -11.49 -28.87 27.16
N ARG A 321 -11.67 -27.63 26.72
CA ARG A 321 -10.93 -27.02 25.60
C ARG A 321 -9.44 -26.79 25.92
N GLU A 322 -9.08 -26.44 27.16
CA GLU A 322 -7.68 -26.31 27.58
C GLU A 322 -7.00 -27.69 27.59
N ARG A 323 -7.67 -28.69 28.17
CA ARG A 323 -7.19 -30.09 28.27
C ARG A 323 -6.90 -30.67 26.89
N ASP A 324 -7.92 -30.68 26.04
CA ASP A 324 -7.85 -31.25 24.69
C ASP A 324 -6.91 -30.47 23.76
N ALA A 325 -6.71 -29.16 24.01
CA ALA A 325 -5.66 -28.40 23.32
C ALA A 325 -4.26 -28.84 23.74
N TRP A 326 -4.00 -29.03 25.04
CA TRP A 326 -2.70 -29.48 25.55
C TRP A 326 -2.35 -30.88 25.03
N ASP A 327 -3.27 -31.85 25.12
CA ASP A 327 -3.02 -33.21 24.62
C ASP A 327 -2.67 -33.21 23.11
N ILE A 328 -3.40 -32.46 22.28
CA ILE A 328 -3.07 -32.33 20.83
C ILE A 328 -1.68 -31.71 20.63
N ILE A 329 -1.32 -30.68 21.41
CA ILE A 329 -0.02 -30.01 21.30
C ILE A 329 1.11 -30.98 21.71
N CYS A 330 0.95 -31.73 22.80
CA CYS A 330 1.91 -32.77 23.21
C CYS A 330 2.07 -33.88 22.16
N THR A 331 0.99 -34.38 21.56
CA THR A 331 1.09 -35.40 20.51
C THR A 331 1.72 -34.84 19.23
N LYS A 332 1.44 -33.58 18.87
CA LYS A 332 2.02 -32.92 17.69
C LYS A 332 3.52 -32.62 17.85
N HIS A 333 3.97 -32.39 19.08
CA HIS A 333 5.35 -32.03 19.42
C HIS A 333 6.00 -33.08 20.33
N ALA A 334 5.67 -34.37 20.13
CA ALA A 334 6.23 -35.49 20.89
C ALA A 334 7.77 -35.49 20.86
N GLY A 335 8.40 -35.86 21.97
CA GLY A 335 9.86 -35.78 22.15
C GLY A 335 10.41 -34.38 22.48
N SER A 336 9.62 -33.30 22.37
CA SER A 336 10.06 -31.95 22.77
C SER A 336 10.13 -31.83 24.30
N LYS A 337 11.33 -31.73 24.86
CA LYS A 337 11.54 -31.46 26.29
C LYS A 337 11.14 -30.02 26.65
N GLU A 338 11.65 -29.05 25.90
CA GLU A 338 11.46 -27.62 26.12
C GLU A 338 10.14 -27.07 25.52
N LEU A 339 9.03 -27.80 25.73
CA LEU A 339 7.72 -27.46 25.18
C LEU A 339 7.00 -26.41 26.03
N VAL A 340 6.65 -25.28 25.41
CA VAL A 340 5.94 -24.16 26.07
C VAL A 340 4.79 -23.68 25.18
N ALA A 341 3.58 -23.51 25.72
CA ALA A 341 2.40 -23.15 24.92
C ALA A 341 1.34 -22.28 25.62
N ASP A 342 0.67 -21.41 24.85
CA ASP A 342 -0.57 -20.73 25.27
C ASP A 342 -1.80 -21.58 24.91
N VAL A 343 -2.36 -22.28 25.90
CA VAL A 343 -3.57 -23.10 25.74
C VAL A 343 -4.87 -22.29 25.89
N SER A 344 -4.82 -20.95 25.97
CA SER A 344 -6.03 -20.10 26.02
C SER A 344 -6.86 -20.12 24.72
N GLN A 345 -6.25 -20.51 23.60
CA GLN A 345 -6.86 -20.57 22.27
C GLN A 345 -7.03 -22.00 21.77
N ASN A 346 -7.86 -22.20 20.74
CA ASN A 346 -7.94 -23.48 20.02
C ASN A 346 -6.59 -23.83 19.38
N VAL A 347 -6.32 -25.11 19.14
CA VAL A 347 -5.02 -25.62 18.64
C VAL A 347 -4.49 -24.96 17.36
N ASN A 348 -5.37 -24.46 16.49
CA ASN A 348 -5.00 -23.73 15.27
C ASN A 348 -4.64 -22.24 15.49
N ARG A 349 -4.69 -21.77 16.74
CA ARG A 349 -4.32 -20.42 17.19
C ARG A 349 -3.45 -20.41 18.45
N ALA A 350 -3.27 -21.56 19.10
CA ALA A 350 -2.36 -21.74 20.22
C ALA A 350 -0.94 -21.38 19.77
N ARG A 351 -0.25 -20.58 20.58
CA ARG A 351 1.17 -20.25 20.36
C ARG A 351 2.00 -21.33 21.02
N VAL A 352 2.83 -22.02 20.27
CA VAL A 352 3.69 -23.11 20.75
C VAL A 352 5.15 -22.76 20.46
N ARG A 353 6.03 -23.12 21.39
CA ARG A 353 7.49 -23.04 21.31
C ARG A 353 8.06 -24.38 21.79
N THR A 354 9.17 -24.79 21.20
CA THR A 354 9.86 -26.07 21.46
C THR A 354 11.35 -25.87 21.80
N ASP A 355 11.71 -24.61 22.02
CA ASP A 355 13.01 -24.03 22.27
C ASP A 355 13.08 -23.36 23.65
N GLY A 356 12.18 -23.74 24.57
CA GLY A 356 12.11 -23.21 25.94
C GLY A 356 11.53 -21.79 26.06
N SER A 357 11.70 -20.94 25.05
CA SER A 357 11.23 -19.55 25.12
C SER A 357 9.70 -19.43 25.23
N LEU A 358 9.26 -18.43 25.99
CA LEU A 358 7.84 -18.16 26.22
C LEU A 358 7.22 -17.45 25.00
N PRO A 359 6.08 -17.93 24.46
CA PRO A 359 5.34 -17.19 23.45
C PRO A 359 4.73 -15.91 24.05
N THR A 360 4.49 -14.90 23.20
CA THR A 360 3.99 -13.57 23.60
C THR A 360 2.85 -13.63 24.63
N VAL A 361 3.11 -13.13 25.84
CA VAL A 361 2.10 -12.97 26.90
C VAL A 361 0.99 -12.05 26.38
N THR A 362 -0.26 -12.53 26.42
CA THR A 362 -1.46 -11.76 26.06
C THR A 362 -2.44 -11.67 27.24
N PRO A 363 -3.36 -10.68 27.26
CA PRO A 363 -4.30 -10.52 28.38
C PRO A 363 -5.29 -11.69 28.43
N GLY A 364 -5.05 -12.64 29.34
CA GLY A 364 -5.80 -13.90 29.44
C GLY A 364 -5.08 -15.15 28.91
N ALA A 365 -3.79 -15.05 28.53
CA ALA A 365 -2.99 -16.21 28.12
C ALA A 365 -2.85 -17.25 29.26
N VAL A 366 -3.03 -18.52 28.89
CA VAL A 366 -2.87 -19.68 29.79
C VAL A 366 -1.60 -20.38 29.34
N LEU A 367 -0.48 -19.82 29.78
CA LEU A 367 0.87 -20.25 29.41
C LEU A 367 1.26 -21.44 30.27
N VAL A 368 1.54 -22.56 29.61
CA VAL A 368 2.07 -23.80 30.19
C VAL A 368 3.55 -23.92 29.80
N SER A 369 4.41 -24.25 30.76
CA SER A 369 5.75 -24.79 30.48
C SER A 369 5.76 -26.26 30.90
N ALA A 370 6.16 -27.16 29.99
CA ALA A 370 6.19 -28.59 30.24
C ALA A 370 7.22 -28.95 31.31
N ARG A 371 8.45 -28.45 31.15
CA ARG A 371 9.60 -28.67 32.04
C ARG A 371 9.34 -28.15 33.45
N ALA A 372 8.76 -26.95 33.58
CA ALA A 372 8.33 -26.39 34.87
C ALA A 372 7.10 -27.09 35.48
N GLY A 373 6.44 -28.00 34.75
CA GLY A 373 5.29 -28.79 35.20
C GLY A 373 4.03 -28.00 35.55
N ARG A 374 3.91 -26.73 35.13
CA ARG A 374 2.86 -25.83 35.64
C ARG A 374 2.44 -24.72 34.67
N ILE A 375 1.33 -24.08 35.01
CA ILE A 375 0.87 -22.84 34.39
C ILE A 375 1.68 -21.67 34.99
N ILE A 376 2.20 -20.79 34.13
CA ILE A 376 2.90 -19.56 34.56
C ILE A 376 1.90 -18.62 35.26
N SER A 377 2.27 -18.15 36.45
CA SER A 377 1.40 -17.35 37.33
C SER A 377 1.20 -15.91 36.81
N PRO A 378 0.20 -15.17 37.33
CA PRO A 378 -0.03 -13.77 36.96
C PRO A 378 1.13 -12.83 37.31
N LEU A 379 1.82 -13.06 38.42
CA LEU A 379 2.97 -12.25 38.86
C LEU A 379 4.20 -12.51 37.97
N GLU A 380 4.47 -13.77 37.63
CA GLU A 380 5.55 -14.13 36.69
C GLU A 380 5.33 -13.48 35.32
N LYS A 381 4.09 -13.41 34.82
CA LYS A 381 3.74 -12.71 33.56
C LYS A 381 4.03 -11.20 33.58
N VAL A 382 4.22 -10.59 34.75
CA VAL A 382 4.72 -9.21 34.90
C VAL A 382 6.25 -9.21 35.00
N MET A 383 6.81 -10.07 35.84
CA MET A 383 8.27 -10.21 36.04
C MET A 383 9.05 -10.52 34.75
N LEU A 384 8.51 -11.42 33.91
CA LEU A 384 8.99 -11.80 32.57
C LEU A 384 9.00 -10.64 31.55
N HIS A 385 8.69 -9.42 31.97
CA HIS A 385 8.84 -8.21 31.18
C HIS A 385 9.91 -7.24 31.72
N GLY A 386 10.77 -7.69 32.64
CA GLY A 386 11.87 -6.92 33.21
C GLY A 386 11.46 -6.02 34.39
N PHE A 387 10.34 -6.32 35.05
CA PHE A 387 9.86 -5.56 36.20
C PHE A 387 10.49 -6.06 37.51
N PRO A 388 11.09 -5.17 38.34
CA PRO A 388 11.72 -5.54 39.61
C PRO A 388 10.65 -5.80 40.69
N ILE A 389 9.93 -6.92 40.57
CA ILE A 389 8.72 -7.21 41.35
C ILE A 389 8.94 -7.27 42.88
N HIS A 390 10.17 -7.45 43.36
CA HIS A 390 10.54 -7.37 44.77
C HIS A 390 10.71 -5.94 45.30
N ARG A 391 10.98 -4.98 44.41
CA ARG A 391 10.96 -3.54 44.70
C ARG A 391 9.61 -2.88 44.38
N MET A 392 8.62 -3.67 43.94
CA MET A 392 7.28 -3.19 43.58
C MET A 392 6.21 -3.58 44.61
N VAL A 393 5.37 -2.60 44.97
CA VAL A 393 4.16 -2.81 45.77
C VAL A 393 2.99 -3.13 44.84
N PHE A 394 2.46 -4.34 44.91
CA PHE A 394 1.19 -4.71 44.27
C PHE A 394 0.07 -4.65 45.32
N PRO A 395 -0.88 -3.69 45.25
CA PRO A 395 -1.92 -3.55 46.26
C PRO A 395 -2.80 -4.80 46.37
N SER A 396 -3.15 -5.22 47.59
CA SER A 396 -3.93 -6.44 47.88
C SER A 396 -5.30 -6.52 47.19
N LYS A 397 -5.86 -5.37 46.78
CA LYS A 397 -7.10 -5.27 45.98
C LYS A 397 -6.95 -5.70 44.52
N VAL A 398 -5.72 -5.84 44.00
CA VAL A 398 -5.45 -6.22 42.60
C VAL A 398 -5.59 -7.73 42.44
N THR A 399 -6.47 -8.16 41.55
CA THR A 399 -6.74 -9.59 41.34
C THR A 399 -5.72 -10.27 40.42
N ASP A 400 -5.58 -11.61 40.53
CA ASP A 400 -4.88 -12.48 39.57
C ASP A 400 -5.22 -12.16 38.10
N LYS A 401 -6.49 -11.83 37.84
CA LYS A 401 -7.01 -11.50 36.51
C LYS A 401 -6.48 -10.15 36.01
N GLU A 402 -6.30 -9.19 36.90
CA GLU A 402 -5.72 -7.89 36.58
C GLU A 402 -4.20 -7.99 36.41
N LEU A 403 -3.48 -8.71 37.28
CA LEU A 403 -2.05 -9.01 37.10
C LEU A 403 -1.76 -9.69 35.75
N ALA A 404 -2.55 -10.72 35.39
CA ALA A 404 -2.43 -11.38 34.10
C ALA A 404 -2.81 -10.45 32.92
N SER A 405 -3.63 -9.43 33.15
CA SER A 405 -3.92 -8.37 32.18
C SER A 405 -2.79 -7.34 32.09
N MET A 406 -2.09 -7.02 33.18
CA MET A 406 -0.91 -6.14 33.18
C MET A 406 0.20 -6.74 32.33
N GLY A 407 0.63 -7.97 32.63
CA GLY A 407 1.63 -8.70 31.84
C GLY A 407 1.23 -8.84 30.36
N GLY A 408 -0.06 -9.02 30.09
CA GLY A 408 -0.60 -9.04 28.72
C GLY A 408 -0.41 -7.72 27.96
N ASN A 409 -0.64 -6.57 28.61
CA ASN A 409 -0.72 -5.26 27.94
C ASN A 409 0.56 -4.39 28.05
N THR A 410 1.47 -4.66 29.00
CA THR A 410 2.66 -3.81 29.23
C THR A 410 3.68 -3.85 28.08
N MET A 411 4.54 -2.83 28.01
CA MET A 411 5.80 -2.89 27.25
C MET A 411 6.82 -3.80 27.98
N HIS A 412 7.88 -4.21 27.27
CA HIS A 412 9.05 -4.83 27.91
C HIS A 412 9.97 -3.73 28.44
N VAL A 413 10.42 -3.82 29.69
CA VAL A 413 11.17 -2.76 30.37
C VAL A 413 12.50 -2.48 29.68
N GLN A 414 13.34 -3.50 29.43
CA GLN A 414 14.59 -3.35 28.66
C GLN A 414 14.39 -2.71 27.27
N ILE A 415 13.44 -3.22 26.47
CA ILE A 415 13.25 -2.74 25.10
C ILE A 415 12.71 -1.29 25.06
N VAL A 416 11.82 -0.90 25.97
CA VAL A 416 11.43 0.52 26.06
C VAL A 416 12.57 1.38 26.60
N ALA A 417 13.43 0.86 27.49
CA ALA A 417 14.66 1.53 27.92
C ALA A 417 15.57 1.89 26.74
N VAL A 418 15.83 0.95 25.81
CA VAL A 418 16.57 1.22 24.57
C VAL A 418 15.84 2.25 23.70
N ALA A 419 14.54 2.07 23.47
CA ALA A 419 13.75 3.00 22.65
C ALA A 419 13.80 4.44 23.19
N MET A 420 13.83 4.60 24.52
CA MET A 420 14.02 5.90 25.18
C MET A 420 15.45 6.41 25.04
N LYS A 421 16.48 5.59 25.26
CA LYS A 421 17.89 5.98 25.01
C LYS A 421 18.07 6.49 23.56
N PHE A 422 17.52 5.80 22.56
CA PHE A 422 17.54 6.23 21.16
C PHE A 422 16.79 7.56 20.93
N ALA A 423 15.57 7.71 21.48
CA ALA A 423 14.81 8.96 21.41
C ALA A 423 15.55 10.15 22.06
N LEU A 424 16.26 9.91 23.17
CA LEU A 424 17.01 10.92 23.90
C LEU A 424 18.35 11.29 23.23
N ALA A 425 19.04 10.29 22.65
CA ALA A 425 20.33 10.49 21.98
C ALA A 425 20.21 11.34 20.71
N LEU A 426 19.09 11.26 20.00
CA LEU A 426 18.86 12.03 18.78
C LEU A 426 18.45 13.51 19.02
N VAL A 427 18.35 13.97 20.28
CA VAL A 427 18.02 15.36 20.65
C VAL A 427 19.29 16.19 20.89
N ASN A 428 19.34 17.39 20.32
CA ASN A 428 20.38 18.37 20.58
C ASN A 428 20.08 19.16 21.87
N TRP A 429 20.49 18.61 23.01
CA TRP A 429 20.28 19.20 24.34
C TRP A 429 21.05 20.51 24.59
N SER A 430 22.03 20.88 23.74
CA SER A 430 22.72 22.17 23.85
C SER A 430 21.82 23.37 23.52
N LEU A 431 20.74 23.13 22.76
CA LEU A 431 19.82 24.18 22.33
C LEU A 431 18.83 24.52 23.46
N PRO A 432 18.71 25.79 23.91
CA PRO A 432 17.72 26.21 24.91
C PRO A 432 16.25 26.00 24.50
N LYS A 433 15.97 25.50 23.29
CA LYS A 433 14.65 25.04 22.86
C LYS A 433 14.34 23.62 23.37
N ALA A 434 15.34 22.80 23.67
CA ALA A 434 15.16 21.41 24.10
C ALA A 434 14.57 21.28 25.53
N SER A 435 14.57 22.36 26.30
CA SER A 435 14.03 22.41 27.67
C SER A 435 12.72 23.21 27.78
N ARG A 436 12.03 23.49 26.66
CA ARG A 436 10.74 24.22 26.64
C ARG A 436 9.86 23.85 25.44
N PRO A 437 8.53 24.08 25.49
CA PRO A 437 7.67 23.90 24.33
C PRO A 437 7.88 25.05 23.32
N THR A 438 8.20 24.71 22.07
CA THR A 438 8.30 25.67 20.95
C THR A 438 7.06 25.59 20.07
N ALA A 439 6.49 26.74 19.69
CA ALA A 439 5.35 26.80 18.76
C ALA A 439 5.67 26.17 17.38
N LEU A 440 4.66 25.66 16.68
CA LEU A 440 4.82 25.22 15.30
C LEU A 440 5.18 26.39 14.39
N CYS A 441 6.15 26.18 13.49
CA CYS A 441 6.44 27.14 12.42
C CYS A 441 5.25 27.20 11.45
N SER A 442 4.86 28.42 11.07
CA SER A 442 3.64 28.71 10.29
C SER A 442 3.69 28.23 8.83
N THR A 443 4.80 27.66 8.38
CA THR A 443 4.98 27.10 7.02
C THR A 443 4.33 25.73 6.82
N VAL A 444 3.98 25.02 7.90
CA VAL A 444 3.24 23.75 7.81
C VAL A 444 1.76 24.00 8.06
N ALA A 445 0.98 24.05 6.97
CA ALA A 445 -0.47 24.14 7.05
C ALA A 445 -1.04 22.86 7.71
N ALA A 446 -1.38 22.94 9.00
CA ALA A 446 -1.96 21.83 9.72
C ALA A 446 -3.29 21.41 9.07
N PRO A 447 -3.54 20.10 8.87
CA PRO A 447 -4.86 19.64 8.49
C PRO A 447 -5.83 20.00 9.62
N SER A 448 -6.91 20.72 9.31
CA SER A 448 -7.88 21.13 10.32
C SER A 448 -8.62 19.92 10.88
N ILE A 449 -8.13 19.36 11.98
CA ILE A 449 -8.86 18.41 12.82
C ILE A 449 -10.03 19.20 13.42
N THR A 450 -11.19 19.14 12.78
CA THR A 450 -12.37 19.89 13.20
C THR A 450 -12.84 19.39 14.57
N ALA A 451 -12.80 20.28 15.57
CA ALA A 451 -13.16 20.00 16.96
C ALA A 451 -14.61 19.51 17.17
N SER A 452 -15.43 19.55 16.10
CA SER A 452 -16.80 19.03 16.02
C SER A 452 -16.96 17.56 16.46
N VAL A 453 -15.89 16.76 16.51
CA VAL A 453 -15.94 15.37 17.00
C VAL A 453 -15.92 15.28 18.54
N VAL A 454 -15.32 16.26 19.23
CA VAL A 454 -15.11 16.22 20.70
C VAL A 454 -16.35 16.69 21.47
N LEU A 455 -17.03 17.74 20.99
CA LEU A 455 -18.17 18.35 21.69
C LEU A 455 -19.51 17.61 21.54
N GLY A 456 -19.57 16.53 20.74
CA GLY A 456 -20.81 15.78 20.48
C GLY A 456 -21.31 14.88 21.64
N ALA A 457 -20.51 14.67 22.70
CA ALA A 457 -20.78 13.66 23.71
C ALA A 457 -21.36 14.19 25.05
N ALA A 458 -21.21 15.48 25.36
CA ALA A 458 -21.58 16.03 26.68
C ALA A 458 -23.10 16.32 26.83
N ALA A 459 -23.82 16.55 25.73
CA ALA A 459 -25.15 17.14 25.75
C ALA A 459 -26.32 16.12 25.68
N LYS A 460 -26.33 15.09 26.55
CA LYS A 460 -27.55 14.24 26.72
C LYS A 460 -27.72 13.53 28.06
N CYS A 461 -27.25 14.12 29.17
CA CYS A 461 -27.67 13.68 30.50
C CYS A 461 -29.00 14.34 30.91
N ARG A 462 -30.12 13.59 30.87
CA ARG A 462 -31.33 13.94 31.65
C ARG A 462 -32.22 12.72 31.95
N LYS A 463 -32.47 12.51 33.25
CA LYS A 463 -33.58 11.78 33.88
C LYS A 463 -34.03 10.45 33.24
N ARG A 464 -33.49 9.33 33.73
CA ARG A 464 -34.27 8.08 33.87
C ARG A 464 -35.02 8.12 35.20
N HIS A 465 -36.33 8.37 35.18
CA HIS A 465 -37.18 7.91 36.28
C HIS A 465 -37.47 6.41 36.08
N GLY A 466 -37.35 5.61 37.12
CA GLY A 466 -37.70 4.19 37.10
C GLY A 466 -39.14 3.96 37.54
N LYS A 467 -39.76 2.89 37.03
CA LYS A 467 -40.93 2.17 37.59
C LYS A 467 -40.86 0.70 37.10
N PRO A 468 -41.56 -0.27 37.73
CA PRO A 468 -40.81 -1.30 38.47
C PRO A 468 -40.83 -2.71 37.86
N ARG A 469 -40.10 -3.62 38.51
CA ARG A 469 -40.20 -5.08 38.32
C ARG A 469 -41.65 -5.57 38.46
N LYS A 470 -42.02 -6.58 37.67
CA LYS A 470 -43.03 -7.58 38.05
C LYS A 470 -42.44 -8.99 37.94
N ALA A 471 -42.90 -9.90 38.80
CA ALA A 471 -42.42 -11.28 38.94
C ALA A 471 -43.31 -12.28 38.15
N PRO A 472 -42.87 -13.54 37.93
CA PRO A 472 -43.50 -14.45 36.97
C PRO A 472 -44.54 -15.44 37.56
N LYS A 473 -45.51 -15.84 36.72
CA LYS A 473 -46.44 -17.01 36.78
C LYS A 473 -47.44 -16.87 35.59
N ALA A 474 -48.10 -17.88 35.00
CA ALA A 474 -48.04 -19.35 35.13
C ALA A 474 -48.45 -20.05 33.79
N ARG A 475 -48.81 -21.35 33.81
CA ARG A 475 -49.09 -22.23 32.64
C ARG A 475 -50.57 -22.20 32.17
N LYS A 476 -50.84 -22.90 31.06
CA LYS A 476 -52.15 -23.31 30.45
C LYS A 476 -52.86 -22.26 29.56
N ALA A 477 -53.61 -22.62 28.50
CA ALA A 477 -53.63 -23.85 27.68
C ALA A 477 -54.43 -23.66 26.36
N ALA A 478 -54.19 -24.54 25.38
CA ALA A 478 -55.12 -25.13 24.39
C ALA A 478 -55.97 -24.28 23.39
N SER A 479 -55.83 -24.66 22.11
CA SER A 479 -56.90 -25.00 21.13
C SER A 479 -57.45 -24.00 20.08
N ALA A 480 -57.86 -24.61 18.96
CA ALA A 480 -58.91 -24.24 17.98
C ALA A 480 -58.71 -23.15 16.88
N GLN A 481 -58.42 -23.65 15.66
CA GLN A 481 -59.22 -23.50 14.42
C GLN A 481 -59.58 -22.11 13.79
N LYS A 482 -58.77 -21.73 12.79
CA LYS A 482 -59.09 -21.57 11.34
C LYS A 482 -60.16 -20.52 10.82
N PRO A 483 -60.18 -20.23 9.49
CA PRO A 483 -60.73 -18.99 8.88
C PRO A 483 -62.04 -19.28 8.07
N PRO A 484 -62.51 -18.51 7.04
CA PRO A 484 -62.07 -17.22 6.47
C PRO A 484 -63.21 -16.22 6.14
N LYS A 485 -62.85 -15.03 5.59
CA LYS A 485 -63.55 -14.41 4.44
C LYS A 485 -62.78 -13.21 3.86
N ALA A 486 -63.04 -12.94 2.58
CA ALA A 486 -62.59 -11.78 1.79
C ALA A 486 -63.82 -11.22 1.02
N PRO A 487 -63.67 -10.30 0.05
CA PRO A 487 -62.99 -9.01 0.09
C PRO A 487 -63.98 -7.85 -0.17
N LYS A 488 -63.76 -6.64 0.35
CA LYS A 488 -64.45 -5.42 -0.13
C LYS A 488 -63.55 -4.17 -0.13
N ALA A 489 -63.64 -3.43 -1.23
CA ALA A 489 -63.18 -2.07 -1.44
C ALA A 489 -64.12 -1.43 -2.50
N PRO A 490 -64.05 -0.12 -2.78
CA PRO A 490 -63.67 1.01 -1.93
C PRO A 490 -64.85 2.00 -1.75
N LYS A 491 -64.71 3.00 -0.87
CA LYS A 491 -65.45 4.28 -0.98
C LYS A 491 -64.52 5.43 -0.63
N ALA A 492 -64.67 6.56 -1.34
CA ALA A 492 -63.85 7.76 -1.18
C ALA A 492 -64.72 9.02 -1.21
N GLN A 493 -64.39 9.98 -0.34
CA GLN A 493 -64.92 11.34 -0.16
C GLN A 493 -63.97 12.02 0.84
N LYS A 494 -63.71 13.33 0.84
CA LYS A 494 -63.81 14.40 -0.18
C LYS A 494 -62.80 15.50 0.28
N ALA A 495 -62.48 16.53 -0.52
CA ALA A 495 -61.42 17.50 -0.15
C ALA A 495 -61.63 18.95 -0.63
N GLU A 496 -61.26 19.90 0.23
CA GLU A 496 -61.09 21.36 0.11
C GLU A 496 -60.11 21.76 1.24
N GLY A 497 -59.35 22.86 1.27
CA GLY A 497 -59.08 24.02 0.40
C GLY A 497 -58.21 25.02 1.22
N MET A 498 -57.47 26.01 0.70
CA MET A 498 -57.17 26.31 -0.70
C MET A 498 -55.74 26.89 -0.92
N SER A 499 -55.23 27.82 -0.10
CA SER A 499 -53.89 28.43 -0.35
C SER A 499 -53.29 29.20 0.85
N ALA A 500 -51.94 29.20 0.95
CA ALA A 500 -51.15 30.08 1.85
C ALA A 500 -49.63 30.16 1.55
N LEU A 501 -49.01 29.09 0.99
CA LEU A 501 -47.55 28.87 1.15
C LEU A 501 -46.61 29.68 0.23
N ALA A 502 -47.13 30.47 -0.72
CA ALA A 502 -46.35 31.04 -1.82
C ALA A 502 -45.51 32.31 -1.50
N LYS A 503 -45.51 32.82 -0.26
CA LYS A 503 -44.93 34.15 0.07
C LYS A 503 -43.83 34.18 1.15
N ARG A 504 -43.24 33.04 1.57
CA ARG A 504 -42.30 33.00 2.73
C ARG A 504 -40.92 32.37 2.51
N TRP A 505 -40.44 32.27 1.26
CA TRP A 505 -39.08 31.80 0.91
C TRP A 505 -38.28 32.81 0.05
N GLN A 506 -38.55 34.11 0.20
CA GLN A 506 -37.62 35.19 -0.15
C GLN A 506 -37.09 35.83 1.14
N LYS A 507 -35.78 36.12 1.19
CA LYS A 507 -34.97 36.37 2.41
C LYS A 507 -34.95 35.11 3.31
N VAL A 508 -33.80 34.58 3.75
CA VAL A 508 -32.51 35.23 4.04
C VAL A 508 -31.33 34.48 3.39
N LEU A 509 -30.49 35.21 2.67
CA LEU A 509 -29.12 34.82 2.35
C LEU A 509 -28.20 36.01 2.65
N ARG A 510 -27.24 35.81 3.56
CA ARG A 510 -26.12 36.75 3.84
C ARG A 510 -26.58 38.14 4.38
N PRO A 511 -25.70 39.16 4.50
CA PRO A 511 -24.93 39.30 5.75
C PRO A 511 -24.87 40.76 6.26
N GLN A 512 -24.40 40.98 7.49
CA GLN A 512 -23.83 42.28 7.86
C GLN A 512 -22.60 42.14 8.77
N ALA A 513 -21.68 43.09 8.60
CA ALA A 513 -20.55 43.34 9.48
C ALA A 513 -20.47 44.84 9.77
N ALA A 514 -20.10 45.19 11.00
CA ALA A 514 -19.62 46.49 11.48
C ALA A 514 -20.41 47.78 11.15
N LYS A 515 -20.84 48.49 12.22
CA LYS A 515 -20.59 49.94 12.40
C LYS A 515 -20.60 50.31 13.90
N LYS A 516 -20.15 51.52 14.24
CA LYS A 516 -19.74 51.96 15.60
C LYS A 516 -20.79 52.85 16.30
N CYS A 517 -20.64 52.98 17.63
CA CYS A 517 -21.11 54.06 18.54
C CYS A 517 -22.64 54.25 18.67
N SER A 518 -23.22 54.42 19.86
CA SER A 518 -22.79 55.39 20.90
C SER A 518 -22.90 54.88 22.36
N ARG A 519 -23.43 55.66 23.31
CA ARG A 519 -23.08 55.64 24.76
C ARG A 519 -24.29 55.53 25.71
N LYS A 520 -24.08 54.83 26.85
CA LYS A 520 -24.93 54.74 28.08
C LYS A 520 -26.28 54.01 27.88
N GLY A 521 -26.86 53.31 28.87
CA GLY A 521 -26.40 52.95 30.24
C GLY A 521 -27.45 52.07 30.96
N ALA A 522 -27.17 51.62 32.20
CA ALA A 522 -28.06 50.88 33.13
C ALA A 522 -28.62 49.51 32.61
N THR A 523 -28.10 48.32 33.00
CA THR A 523 -28.22 47.56 34.28
C THR A 523 -29.56 46.84 34.54
N ALA A 524 -29.46 45.55 34.93
CA ALA A 524 -30.43 44.74 35.70
C ALA A 524 -31.76 44.29 35.03
N THR A 525 -32.41 43.15 35.35
CA THR A 525 -31.95 41.76 35.67
C THR A 525 -33.11 40.76 35.42
N LEU A 526 -32.80 39.47 35.23
CA LEU A 526 -33.60 38.28 35.64
C LEU A 526 -34.84 37.84 34.82
N ALA A 527 -35.22 36.55 35.05
CA ALA A 527 -36.47 35.82 34.72
C ALA A 527 -36.87 35.69 33.22
N GLN A 528 -37.16 34.51 32.63
CA GLN A 528 -38.13 33.43 32.97
C GLN A 528 -39.60 33.85 32.74
N LEU A 529 -40.51 33.04 32.17
CA LEU A 529 -40.46 31.64 31.70
C LEU A 529 -41.67 31.30 30.77
N LEU A 530 -41.61 30.18 30.02
CA LEU A 530 -42.73 29.46 29.35
C LEU A 530 -43.48 30.19 28.17
N ALA A 531 -44.33 29.54 27.35
CA ALA A 531 -44.25 28.22 26.68
C ALA A 531 -45.39 28.03 25.64
N VAL A 532 -45.15 27.27 24.55
CA VAL A 532 -46.16 26.61 23.63
C VAL A 532 -47.09 27.57 22.82
N GLY A 533 -47.49 27.30 21.56
CA GLY A 533 -47.07 26.28 20.59
C GLY A 533 -48.09 26.04 19.43
N SER A 534 -47.71 25.19 18.46
CA SER A 534 -48.55 24.42 17.49
C SER A 534 -49.41 25.08 16.37
N ASN A 535 -49.01 24.77 15.12
CA ASN A 535 -49.79 24.14 14.01
C ASN A 535 -50.85 24.89 13.13
N GLY A 536 -50.94 24.44 11.85
CA GLY A 536 -52.02 24.72 10.85
C GLY A 536 -51.70 25.85 9.85
N LYS A 537 -51.56 25.74 8.50
CA LYS A 537 -51.79 24.75 7.41
C LYS A 537 -53.11 24.88 6.64
N LEU A 538 -53.05 24.91 5.28
CA LEU A 538 -54.03 24.52 4.22
C LEU A 538 -53.84 25.36 2.90
N GLU A 539 -54.09 24.91 1.65
CA GLU A 539 -53.73 23.62 1.02
C GLU A 539 -53.50 23.67 -0.53
N ALA A 540 -54.53 23.56 -1.41
CA ALA A 540 -54.39 23.21 -2.85
C ALA A 540 -55.55 23.65 -3.82
N GLN A 541 -55.40 23.32 -5.14
CA GLN A 541 -56.30 23.45 -6.35
C GLN A 541 -55.98 24.62 -7.33
N GLY A 542 -56.22 24.56 -8.66
CA GLY A 542 -56.74 23.56 -9.66
C GLY A 542 -56.81 24.23 -11.07
N SER A 543 -57.08 23.67 -12.27
CA SER A 543 -57.43 22.34 -12.86
C SER A 543 -56.71 22.18 -14.25
N LYS A 544 -57.12 21.61 -15.42
CA LYS A 544 -58.33 20.98 -16.04
C LYS A 544 -57.92 20.03 -17.23
N ALA A 545 -58.76 19.75 -18.25
CA ALA A 545 -58.52 18.87 -19.44
C ALA A 545 -59.43 19.28 -20.67
N PRO A 546 -59.52 18.62 -21.88
CA PRO A 546 -59.66 17.16 -22.18
C PRO A 546 -58.97 16.60 -23.50
N ARG A 547 -59.57 15.58 -24.19
CA ARG A 547 -59.00 14.63 -25.23
C ARG A 547 -59.50 14.90 -26.70
N ILE A 548 -59.18 14.09 -27.76
CA ILE A 548 -59.91 12.85 -28.21
C ILE A 548 -59.27 12.11 -29.46
N SER A 549 -59.39 10.76 -29.55
CA SER A 549 -59.36 9.82 -30.75
C SER A 549 -58.04 9.33 -31.45
N MET A 550 -58.18 8.30 -32.32
CA MET A 550 -57.20 7.34 -32.96
C MET A 550 -57.80 6.81 -34.33
N PRO A 551 -57.48 5.66 -35.02
CA PRO A 551 -56.48 4.54 -34.87
C PRO A 551 -55.90 3.85 -36.19
N VAL A 552 -55.15 2.73 -36.07
CA VAL A 552 -54.76 1.66 -37.09
C VAL A 552 -53.84 2.05 -38.30
N GLY A 553 -52.91 1.23 -38.85
CA GLY A 553 -52.28 -0.07 -38.44
C GLY A 553 -51.69 -0.94 -39.59
N SER A 554 -50.91 -2.00 -39.26
CA SER A 554 -50.35 -3.09 -40.14
C SER A 554 -49.15 -2.71 -41.08
N ARG A 555 -48.38 -3.62 -41.74
CA ARG A 555 -48.35 -5.11 -41.89
C ARG A 555 -46.91 -5.65 -42.17
N THR A 556 -46.71 -6.94 -42.50
CA THR A 556 -45.39 -7.65 -42.55
C THR A 556 -45.19 -8.67 -43.71
N LEU A 557 -43.96 -9.21 -43.83
CA LEU A 557 -43.53 -10.55 -44.35
C LEU A 557 -43.00 -10.77 -45.80
N ARG A 558 -42.21 -11.86 -45.91
CA ARG A 558 -41.60 -12.56 -47.09
C ARG A 558 -40.34 -11.93 -47.71
N GLY A 559 -39.31 -12.66 -48.17
CA GLY A 559 -38.92 -14.07 -47.95
C GLY A 559 -38.88 -14.95 -49.22
N LEU A 560 -37.72 -15.56 -49.53
CA LEU A 560 -37.54 -16.64 -50.52
C LEU A 560 -36.22 -17.43 -50.26
N ALA A 561 -35.84 -18.38 -51.14
CA ALA A 561 -34.79 -19.39 -50.90
C ALA A 561 -34.13 -19.92 -52.22
N ALA A 562 -33.40 -21.07 -52.13
CA ALA A 562 -32.78 -21.91 -53.20
C ALA A 562 -31.24 -21.74 -53.42
N ARG A 563 -30.44 -22.75 -53.82
CA ARG A 563 -30.58 -24.25 -53.87
C ARG A 563 -29.19 -24.96 -53.94
N PHE A 564 -29.18 -26.30 -53.98
CA PHE A 564 -28.07 -27.29 -54.17
C PHE A 564 -27.03 -26.97 -55.28
N GLY A 565 -25.84 -27.61 -55.39
CA GLY A 565 -25.14 -28.62 -54.55
C GLY A 565 -24.35 -29.72 -55.33
N LEU A 566 -23.30 -30.30 -54.70
CA LEU A 566 -22.54 -31.55 -55.03
C LEU A 566 -21.37 -31.58 -56.09
N ARG A 567 -20.30 -32.35 -55.71
CA ARG A 567 -19.29 -33.09 -56.55
C ARG A 567 -18.21 -32.27 -57.31
N SER A 568 -16.96 -32.73 -57.55
CA SER A 568 -16.17 -33.92 -57.08
C SER A 568 -14.64 -33.81 -57.38
N ARG A 569 -13.82 -34.71 -56.79
CA ARG A 569 -12.45 -35.22 -57.15
C ARG A 569 -11.19 -34.31 -57.18
N LYS A 570 -10.30 -34.58 -56.21
CA LYS A 570 -8.90 -35.11 -56.31
C LYS A 570 -7.98 -34.79 -57.53
N GLN A 571 -6.73 -34.39 -57.18
CA GLN A 571 -5.41 -35.03 -57.49
C GLN A 571 -4.28 -34.27 -58.25
N ASP A 572 -3.07 -34.42 -57.67
CA ASP A 572 -1.69 -34.47 -58.21
C ASP A 572 -1.00 -33.34 -59.04
N ARG A 573 0.19 -32.97 -58.52
CA ARG A 573 1.52 -32.77 -59.17
C ARG A 573 1.80 -31.62 -60.18
N THR A 574 2.96 -31.01 -59.90
CA THR A 574 3.86 -30.19 -60.74
C THR A 574 4.51 -30.97 -61.91
N PRO A 575 5.35 -30.39 -62.83
CA PRO A 575 5.78 -28.99 -63.06
C PRO A 575 5.83 -28.51 -64.54
N THR A 576 6.05 -27.20 -64.79
CA THR A 576 6.86 -26.61 -65.91
C THR A 576 6.99 -25.08 -65.70
N LYS A 577 8.01 -24.26 -66.01
CA LYS A 577 9.29 -24.17 -66.78
C LYS A 577 9.25 -23.28 -68.05
N LYS A 578 10.05 -22.18 -68.02
CA LYS A 578 10.55 -21.32 -69.14
C LYS A 578 9.50 -20.39 -69.81
N ARG A 579 9.77 -19.25 -70.49
CA ARG A 579 10.87 -18.24 -70.78
C ARG A 579 10.37 -17.54 -72.09
N ARG A 580 10.65 -16.31 -72.56
CA ARG A 580 11.61 -15.17 -72.37
C ARG A 580 10.77 -13.86 -72.21
N GLY A 581 11.23 -12.62 -71.93
CA GLY A 581 12.42 -11.83 -72.35
C GLY A 581 12.10 -11.04 -73.65
N PRO A 582 12.63 -9.81 -73.93
CA PRO A 582 13.87 -9.14 -73.45
C PRO A 582 13.64 -7.68 -72.94
N GLN A 583 14.59 -6.73 -72.78
CA GLN A 583 15.92 -6.67 -72.12
C GLN A 583 16.33 -5.20 -71.83
N GLY A 584 17.30 -5.00 -70.92
CA GLY A 584 18.24 -3.87 -70.93
C GLY A 584 18.08 -2.83 -69.81
N SER A 585 19.15 -2.35 -69.15
CA SER A 585 20.52 -2.90 -68.99
C SER A 585 21.16 -2.30 -67.73
N VAL A 586 22.01 -3.08 -67.03
CA VAL A 586 22.73 -2.65 -65.80
C VAL A 586 24.13 -3.31 -65.75
N PRO A 587 25.22 -2.55 -65.61
CA PRO A 587 26.54 -3.08 -65.22
C PRO A 587 26.64 -3.30 -63.70
N ALA A 588 27.41 -4.28 -63.26
CA ALA A 588 27.51 -4.69 -61.86
C ALA A 588 28.78 -4.22 -61.14
N ALA A 589 28.81 -4.37 -59.80
CA ALA A 589 29.97 -4.16 -58.92
C ALA A 589 31.14 -5.13 -59.24
N PRO A 590 32.32 -5.01 -58.58
CA PRO A 590 32.51 -5.88 -57.40
C PRO A 590 33.58 -5.46 -56.34
N LYS A 591 33.74 -6.36 -55.34
CA LYS A 591 34.96 -6.71 -54.54
C LYS A 591 35.20 -6.05 -53.16
N LYS A 592 36.09 -6.73 -52.41
CA LYS A 592 36.36 -6.66 -50.96
C LYS A 592 37.78 -6.11 -50.69
N LEU A 593 38.00 -5.53 -49.51
CA LEU A 593 39.21 -5.66 -48.65
C LEU A 593 38.69 -5.61 -47.19
N ARG A 594 39.02 -6.52 -46.26
CA ARG A 594 40.30 -6.98 -45.68
C ARG A 594 40.70 -6.12 -44.46
N LEU A 595 40.85 -6.77 -43.30
CA LEU A 595 41.48 -6.20 -42.11
C LEU A 595 43.00 -6.19 -42.28
N GLU A 596 43.67 -5.19 -41.72
CA GLU A 596 44.99 -5.35 -41.13
C GLU A 596 45.20 -4.30 -40.02
N SER A 597 46.32 -4.39 -39.31
CA SER A 597 46.56 -3.76 -38.00
C SER A 597 47.68 -2.73 -38.03
N GLY A 598 47.72 -1.79 -37.08
CA GLY A 598 48.88 -0.94 -36.89
C GLY A 598 48.64 0.26 -35.98
N GLU A 599 49.50 0.42 -35.00
CA GLU A 599 49.55 1.48 -33.99
C GLU A 599 49.80 2.87 -34.58
N GLY A 600 49.33 3.92 -33.89
CA GLY A 600 49.57 5.31 -34.26
C GLY A 600 49.09 6.27 -33.16
N LEU A 601 50.03 6.84 -32.40
CA LEU A 601 49.79 7.92 -31.44
C LEU A 601 50.19 9.26 -32.06
N ALA A 602 49.62 10.35 -31.50
CA ALA A 602 49.76 11.74 -31.99
C ALA A 602 49.04 11.98 -33.35
N GLN A 603 48.74 13.22 -33.75
CA GLN A 603 49.14 14.51 -33.15
C GLN A 603 47.98 15.53 -33.12
N GLU A 604 48.32 16.75 -32.73
CA GLU A 604 47.45 17.87 -32.35
C GLU A 604 46.75 18.55 -33.54
N GLY A 605 45.76 19.39 -33.22
CA GLY A 605 45.40 20.57 -34.01
C GLY A 605 44.41 20.37 -35.16
N ASP A 606 43.24 20.98 -35.04
CA ASP A 606 42.93 22.09 -35.96
C ASP A 606 41.98 23.10 -35.29
N ASP A 607 42.22 24.39 -35.54
CA ASP A 607 41.39 25.49 -35.05
C ASP A 607 40.32 25.81 -36.11
N ASP A 608 39.15 25.18 -36.03
CA ASP A 608 37.97 25.58 -36.83
C ASP A 608 37.40 26.92 -36.31
N THR A 609 38.16 27.98 -36.59
CA THR A 609 37.85 29.37 -36.32
C THR A 609 36.51 29.75 -36.97
N GLY A 610 35.70 30.53 -36.25
CA GLY A 610 34.27 30.68 -36.54
C GLY A 610 33.92 31.17 -37.96
N LYS A 611 33.65 30.23 -38.88
CA LYS A 611 33.08 30.50 -40.21
C LYS A 611 31.90 29.57 -40.54
N GLY A 612 30.69 30.11 -40.38
CA GLY A 612 29.53 29.64 -41.13
C GLY A 612 28.58 28.67 -40.41
N CYS A 613 27.85 29.17 -39.41
CA CYS A 613 26.41 28.94 -39.49
C CYS A 613 25.90 29.73 -40.70
N GLY A 614 25.13 29.10 -41.58
CA GLY A 614 24.73 29.72 -42.84
C GLY A 614 23.72 30.85 -42.60
N ASP A 615 24.08 32.08 -43.02
CA ASP A 615 23.34 33.34 -42.88
C ASP A 615 21.82 33.15 -42.95
N VAL A 616 21.19 33.16 -41.77
CA VAL A 616 19.75 32.92 -41.57
C VAL A 616 18.88 34.08 -42.05
N GLY A 617 19.48 35.25 -42.32
CA GLY A 617 18.79 36.48 -42.67
C GLY A 617 17.96 37.10 -41.55
N LEU A 618 17.38 38.26 -41.85
CA LEU A 618 16.49 38.96 -40.93
C LEU A 618 15.13 38.25 -40.81
N ALA A 619 14.49 38.36 -39.65
CA ALA A 619 13.12 37.91 -39.42
C ALA A 619 12.07 38.69 -40.27
N THR A 620 12.48 39.77 -40.93
CA THR A 620 11.69 40.55 -41.89
C THR A 620 11.86 40.11 -43.35
N GLU A 621 12.92 39.38 -43.69
CA GLU A 621 13.09 38.71 -44.99
C GLU A 621 12.02 37.60 -45.09
N SER A 622 11.33 37.45 -46.22
CA SER A 622 10.37 36.37 -46.42
C SER A 622 11.05 35.03 -46.69
N ASP A 623 10.33 33.94 -46.48
CA ASP A 623 10.85 32.59 -46.73
C ASP A 623 11.16 32.33 -48.21
N ALA A 624 10.52 33.05 -49.13
CA ALA A 624 10.79 32.95 -50.57
C ALA A 624 12.08 33.69 -50.96
N GLU A 625 12.28 34.92 -50.46
CA GLU A 625 13.51 35.70 -50.66
C GLU A 625 14.72 34.98 -50.05
N HIS A 626 14.56 34.43 -48.85
CA HIS A 626 15.59 33.64 -48.18
C HIS A 626 15.98 32.38 -48.99
N LEU A 627 14.99 31.61 -49.48
CA LEU A 627 15.26 30.43 -50.29
C LEU A 627 15.89 30.81 -51.65
N ALA A 628 15.54 31.95 -52.23
CA ALA A 628 16.21 32.46 -53.43
C ALA A 628 17.69 32.80 -53.16
N ARG A 629 17.99 33.48 -52.03
CA ARG A 629 19.36 33.79 -51.59
C ARG A 629 20.21 32.52 -51.37
N HIS A 630 19.58 31.44 -50.89
CA HIS A 630 20.18 30.10 -50.73
C HIS A 630 19.94 29.15 -51.92
N ARG A 631 19.65 29.67 -53.12
CA ARG A 631 19.50 28.90 -54.39
C ARG A 631 18.55 27.69 -54.33
N GLY A 632 17.48 27.78 -53.53
CA GLY A 632 16.49 26.72 -53.32
C GLY A 632 16.64 25.94 -52.00
N GLY A 633 17.77 26.09 -51.29
CA GLY A 633 17.94 25.60 -49.93
C GLY A 633 19.34 25.06 -49.61
N ASP A 634 19.89 25.50 -48.49
CA ASP A 634 21.21 25.09 -47.98
C ASP A 634 21.10 24.09 -46.81
N GLU A 635 21.95 23.05 -46.82
CA GLU A 635 22.09 22.07 -45.73
C GLU A 635 23.07 22.50 -44.62
N LYS A 636 23.62 23.72 -44.66
CA LYS A 636 24.27 24.37 -43.51
C LYS A 636 23.32 25.34 -42.80
N CYS A 637 22.64 26.23 -43.52
CA CYS A 637 21.68 27.22 -42.99
C CYS A 637 20.53 26.62 -42.14
N SER A 638 20.36 27.16 -40.92
CA SER A 638 19.30 26.75 -39.98
C SER A 638 17.88 27.04 -40.50
N ARG A 639 17.70 28.13 -41.25
CA ARG A 639 16.39 28.55 -41.79
C ARG A 639 15.95 27.68 -42.97
N CYS A 640 16.81 27.46 -43.96
CA CYS A 640 16.55 26.54 -45.07
C CYS A 640 16.14 25.14 -44.57
N LYS A 641 16.86 24.60 -43.58
CA LYS A 641 16.50 23.34 -42.91
C LYS A 641 15.12 23.40 -42.26
N PHE A 642 14.77 24.47 -41.54
CA PHE A 642 13.46 24.59 -40.92
C PHE A 642 12.33 24.54 -41.96
N LEU A 643 12.45 25.30 -43.05
CA LEU A 643 11.43 25.37 -44.11
C LEU A 643 11.18 23.98 -44.72
N ARG A 644 12.24 23.20 -44.98
CA ARG A 644 12.15 21.82 -45.48
C ARG A 644 11.38 20.86 -44.57
N PHE A 645 11.29 21.12 -43.26
CA PHE A 645 10.59 20.27 -42.29
C PHE A 645 9.41 20.94 -41.57
N GLN A 646 9.08 22.19 -41.89
CA GLN A 646 8.07 23.05 -41.24
C GLN A 646 6.70 22.37 -41.10
N GLU A 647 6.28 21.59 -42.09
CA GLU A 647 5.00 20.89 -42.16
C GLU A 647 4.94 19.69 -41.17
N VAL A 648 6.09 19.07 -40.86
CA VAL A 648 6.24 18.04 -39.82
C VAL A 648 6.43 18.69 -38.45
N TRP A 649 7.17 19.80 -38.40
CA TRP A 649 7.58 20.48 -37.18
C TRP A 649 6.45 21.24 -36.51
N SER A 650 5.62 21.96 -37.29
CA SER A 650 4.37 22.54 -36.81
C SER A 650 3.41 21.48 -36.25
N LYS A 651 3.46 20.24 -36.77
CA LYS A 651 2.66 19.13 -36.25
C LYS A 651 3.17 18.63 -34.89
N ALA A 652 4.49 18.51 -34.69
CA ALA A 652 5.08 18.11 -33.41
C ALA A 652 5.00 19.23 -32.36
N GLY A 653 5.39 20.46 -32.73
CA GLY A 653 5.36 21.66 -31.91
C GLY A 653 3.98 22.31 -31.80
N SER A 654 2.92 21.51 -31.56
CA SER A 654 1.55 22.02 -31.40
C SER A 654 0.84 21.47 -30.16
N LEU A 655 -0.02 22.30 -29.57
CA LEU A 655 -0.91 21.94 -28.48
C LEU A 655 -2.35 21.81 -29.01
N THR A 656 -2.79 20.56 -29.15
CA THR A 656 -4.20 20.25 -29.40
C THR A 656 -4.99 20.44 -28.10
N HIS A 657 -5.95 21.35 -28.11
CA HIS A 657 -6.73 21.76 -26.94
C HIS A 657 -8.18 22.02 -27.36
N THR A 658 -9.14 21.96 -26.43
CA THR A 658 -10.55 22.23 -26.75
C THR A 658 -10.88 23.67 -26.38
N SER A 659 -11.25 24.49 -27.37
CA SER A 659 -11.68 25.89 -27.18
C SER A 659 -13.09 26.06 -27.73
N TRP A 660 -13.99 26.66 -26.94
CA TRP A 660 -15.42 26.82 -27.25
C TRP A 660 -16.10 25.52 -27.73
N GLY A 661 -15.73 24.38 -27.13
CA GLY A 661 -16.25 23.05 -27.47
C GLY A 661 -15.69 22.42 -28.75
N LYS A 662 -14.97 23.18 -29.60
CA LYS A 662 -14.31 22.65 -30.79
C LYS A 662 -12.87 22.23 -30.48
N GLN A 663 -12.43 21.13 -31.05
CA GLN A 663 -11.03 20.69 -30.94
C GLN A 663 -10.16 21.60 -31.82
N GLN A 664 -9.32 22.41 -31.18
CA GLN A 664 -8.43 23.38 -31.81
C GLN A 664 -6.98 22.94 -31.67
N ARG A 665 -6.12 23.44 -32.57
CA ARG A 665 -4.69 23.11 -32.59
C ARG A 665 -3.88 24.39 -32.69
N THR A 666 -3.30 24.84 -31.58
CA THR A 666 -2.38 25.97 -31.62
C THR A 666 -0.96 25.46 -31.78
N VAL A 667 -0.32 25.80 -32.89
CA VAL A 667 1.12 25.61 -33.08
C VAL A 667 1.84 26.55 -32.11
N TRP A 668 2.71 26.00 -31.25
CA TRP A 668 3.50 26.79 -30.30
C TRP A 668 4.92 27.04 -30.80
N LEU A 669 5.50 26.11 -31.57
CA LEU A 669 6.82 26.24 -32.17
C LEU A 669 6.71 26.91 -33.56
N GLY A 670 7.41 28.04 -33.76
CA GLY A 670 7.41 28.71 -35.05
C GLY A 670 8.51 29.77 -35.17
N GLN A 671 8.58 30.42 -36.33
CA GLN A 671 9.57 31.43 -36.65
C GLN A 671 9.40 32.72 -35.80
N ARG A 672 10.46 33.50 -35.65
CA ARG A 672 10.44 34.87 -35.10
C ARG A 672 9.55 35.76 -35.99
N PRO A 673 8.46 36.34 -35.46
CA PRO A 673 7.59 37.19 -36.27
C PRO A 673 8.29 38.50 -36.67
N ALA A 674 8.23 38.87 -37.96
CA ALA A 674 8.86 40.04 -38.56
C ALA A 674 8.76 41.35 -37.73
N ARG A 675 7.60 41.60 -37.10
CA ARG A 675 7.35 42.73 -36.18
C ARG A 675 8.25 42.79 -34.93
N ARG A 676 9.23 41.89 -34.78
CA ARG A 676 10.24 41.87 -33.70
C ARG A 676 11.65 42.23 -34.17
N GLY A 677 11.83 42.52 -35.47
CA GLY A 677 13.13 42.86 -36.07
C GLY A 677 14.21 41.81 -35.83
N GLY A 678 15.45 42.17 -36.18
CA GLY A 678 16.64 41.34 -35.97
C GLY A 678 16.60 39.99 -36.68
N ASP A 679 17.53 39.12 -36.31
CA ASP A 679 17.85 37.89 -37.04
C ASP A 679 16.79 36.81 -36.88
N TRP A 680 16.57 36.04 -37.94
CA TRP A 680 15.62 34.95 -37.98
C TRP A 680 15.93 33.88 -36.93
N GLY A 681 14.91 33.31 -36.29
CA GLY A 681 15.08 32.19 -35.36
C GLY A 681 13.77 31.42 -35.16
N ILE A 682 13.85 30.23 -34.54
CA ILE A 682 12.69 29.36 -34.29
C ILE A 682 12.49 29.14 -32.78
N GLY A 683 11.28 29.36 -32.26
CA GLY A 683 11.01 29.32 -30.83
C GLY A 683 9.54 29.22 -30.43
N CYS A 684 9.28 29.22 -29.13
CA CYS A 684 7.93 29.10 -28.59
C CYS A 684 7.20 30.45 -28.56
N HIS A 685 6.19 30.62 -29.42
CA HIS A 685 5.38 31.84 -29.54
C HIS A 685 4.77 32.29 -28.21
N PHE A 686 4.24 31.36 -27.40
CA PHE A 686 3.60 31.68 -26.12
C PHE A 686 4.60 32.28 -25.11
N CYS A 687 5.76 31.63 -24.92
CA CYS A 687 6.77 32.14 -23.99
C CYS A 687 7.46 33.39 -24.54
N ALA A 688 7.68 33.47 -25.86
CA ALA A 688 8.25 34.65 -26.48
C ALA A 688 7.31 35.88 -26.36
N HIS A 689 5.98 35.68 -26.34
CA HIS A 689 5.02 36.73 -25.99
C HIS A 689 5.02 37.04 -24.48
N LEU A 690 4.93 36.02 -23.61
CA LEU A 690 4.92 36.21 -22.16
C LEU A 690 6.17 36.92 -21.63
N MET A 691 7.36 36.58 -22.14
CA MET A 691 8.62 37.25 -21.76
C MET A 691 8.62 38.73 -22.11
N ASN A 692 7.99 39.11 -23.23
CA ASN A 692 7.82 40.51 -23.63
C ASN A 692 6.88 41.26 -22.67
N VAL A 693 5.74 40.64 -22.32
CA VAL A 693 4.77 41.21 -21.37
C VAL A 693 5.39 41.34 -19.97
N LEU A 694 6.15 40.35 -19.51
CA LEU A 694 6.85 40.37 -18.22
C LEU A 694 8.08 41.30 -18.17
N ALA A 695 8.67 41.62 -19.33
CA ALA A 695 9.69 42.66 -19.43
C ALA A 695 9.05 44.07 -19.35
N GLN A 696 7.90 44.26 -20.01
CA GLN A 696 7.14 45.52 -20.00
C GLN A 696 6.42 45.77 -18.66
N ASN A 697 6.01 44.71 -17.94
CA ASN A 697 5.34 44.82 -16.64
C ASN A 697 5.96 43.89 -15.58
N PRO A 698 7.10 44.26 -14.97
CA PRO A 698 7.82 43.41 -14.00
C PRO A 698 6.99 43.00 -12.77
N ALA A 699 6.02 43.84 -12.37
CA ALA A 699 5.15 43.61 -11.20
C ALA A 699 4.22 42.39 -11.35
N GLU A 700 3.85 42.00 -12.58
CA GLU A 700 2.92 40.89 -12.83
C GLU A 700 3.53 39.50 -12.53
N ARG A 701 4.86 39.40 -12.35
CA ARG A 701 5.58 38.15 -12.01
C ARG A 701 5.02 37.38 -10.80
N LYS A 702 4.21 38.01 -9.93
CA LYS A 702 3.61 37.39 -8.74
C LYS A 702 2.19 36.81 -8.94
N ARG A 703 1.54 36.99 -10.10
CA ARG A 703 0.14 36.55 -10.34
C ARG A 703 0.05 35.17 -10.99
N SER A 704 0.28 34.12 -10.20
CA SER A 704 0.27 32.72 -10.66
C SER A 704 -1.14 32.14 -10.91
N ALA A 705 -1.71 32.42 -12.08
CA ALA A 705 -2.85 31.66 -12.61
C ALA A 705 -2.43 30.24 -13.07
N MET A 706 -3.37 29.30 -13.20
CA MET A 706 -3.07 27.90 -13.53
C MET A 706 -2.27 27.72 -14.84
N GLN A 707 -2.47 28.61 -15.81
CA GLN A 707 -1.69 28.65 -17.06
C GLN A 707 -0.19 28.93 -16.82
N ALA A 708 0.17 29.74 -15.81
CA ALA A 708 1.57 30.04 -15.49
C ALA A 708 2.32 28.78 -15.03
N CYS A 709 1.67 27.88 -14.27
CA CYS A 709 2.26 26.60 -13.89
C CYS A 709 2.47 25.69 -15.11
N CYS A 710 1.53 25.65 -16.06
CA CYS A 710 1.69 24.89 -17.30
C CYS A 710 2.81 25.47 -18.19
N ILE A 711 2.93 26.80 -18.28
CA ILE A 711 4.00 27.48 -19.02
C ILE A 711 5.36 27.25 -18.34
N HIS A 712 5.43 27.30 -17.01
CA HIS A 712 6.65 27.01 -16.24
C HIS A 712 7.06 25.52 -16.27
N ALA A 713 6.10 24.61 -16.47
CA ALA A 713 6.40 23.20 -16.78
C ALA A 713 6.92 23.05 -18.23
N HIS A 714 6.29 23.72 -19.20
CA HIS A 714 6.75 23.74 -20.60
C HIS A 714 8.15 24.36 -20.73
N SER A 715 8.45 25.43 -20.01
CA SER A 715 9.77 26.08 -20.03
C SER A 715 10.91 25.25 -19.43
N LYS A 716 10.57 24.17 -18.71
CA LYS A 716 11.51 23.14 -18.22
C LYS A 716 11.64 21.95 -19.16
N THR A 717 10.90 21.91 -20.28
CA THR A 717 11.07 20.83 -21.27
C THR A 717 12.29 21.07 -22.14
N PHE A 718 13.07 20.02 -22.38
CA PHE A 718 14.29 20.04 -23.17
C PHE A 718 14.11 20.70 -24.54
N VAL A 719 13.07 20.32 -25.28
CA VAL A 719 12.76 20.86 -26.62
C VAL A 719 12.48 22.36 -26.56
N HIS A 720 11.83 22.84 -25.48
CA HIS A 720 11.61 24.27 -25.28
C HIS A 720 12.90 25.03 -24.97
N GLN A 721 13.80 24.45 -24.17
CA GLN A 721 15.07 25.08 -23.81
C GLN A 721 16.00 25.22 -25.02
N VAL A 722 16.12 24.17 -25.83
CA VAL A 722 16.87 24.21 -27.10
C VAL A 722 16.24 25.21 -28.07
N ALA A 723 14.92 25.16 -28.30
CA ALA A 723 14.24 26.12 -29.16
C ALA A 723 14.36 27.57 -28.65
N THR A 724 14.39 27.81 -27.34
CA THR A 724 14.57 29.16 -26.79
C THR A 724 16.00 29.68 -27.00
N LYS A 725 17.03 28.82 -26.95
CA LYS A 725 18.39 29.22 -27.34
C LYS A 725 18.48 29.56 -28.83
N VAL A 726 17.99 28.68 -29.72
CA VAL A 726 18.03 28.89 -31.18
C VAL A 726 17.15 30.07 -31.63
N TYR A 727 16.15 30.48 -30.83
CA TYR A 727 15.39 31.71 -31.06
C TYR A 727 16.15 32.99 -30.68
N LEU A 728 17.11 32.90 -29.75
CA LEU A 728 17.85 34.05 -29.20
C LEU A 728 19.26 34.20 -29.77
N ALA A 729 19.86 33.11 -30.26
CA ALA A 729 21.16 33.07 -30.90
C ALA A 729 21.11 32.03 -32.05
N PRO A 730 20.52 32.39 -33.22
CA PRO A 730 20.20 31.44 -34.28
C PRO A 730 21.42 30.84 -34.98
N ASP A 731 22.54 31.57 -34.97
CA ASP A 731 23.83 31.15 -35.53
C ASP A 731 24.61 30.21 -34.60
N THR A 732 24.13 29.99 -33.37
CA THR A 732 24.72 29.00 -32.45
C THR A 732 24.36 27.59 -32.93
N PRO A 733 25.34 26.70 -33.21
CA PRO A 733 25.07 25.32 -33.58
C PRO A 733 24.19 24.62 -32.52
N ILE A 734 23.15 23.91 -32.98
CA ILE A 734 22.15 23.29 -32.07
C ILE A 734 22.82 22.26 -31.13
N SER A 735 23.95 21.67 -31.54
CA SER A 735 24.83 20.85 -30.68
C SER A 735 25.34 21.59 -29.44
N GLN A 736 25.74 22.86 -29.58
CA GLN A 736 26.18 23.72 -28.45
C GLN A 736 24.99 24.20 -27.60
N CYS A 737 23.77 24.12 -28.11
CA CYS A 737 22.56 24.43 -27.34
C CYS A 737 22.22 23.34 -26.30
N LEU A 738 22.78 22.14 -26.41
CA LEU A 738 22.51 20.99 -25.55
C LEU A 738 23.02 21.19 -24.11
N PRO A 739 22.38 20.60 -23.08
CA PRO A 739 22.74 20.77 -21.67
C PRO A 739 23.80 19.77 -21.17
N TYR A 740 24.62 19.21 -22.06
CA TYR A 740 25.68 18.26 -21.74
C TYR A 740 26.91 18.50 -22.63
N SER A 741 28.10 18.16 -22.12
CA SER A 741 29.35 18.33 -22.85
C SER A 741 29.39 17.50 -24.15
N ILE A 742 29.91 18.09 -25.22
CA ILE A 742 30.17 17.41 -26.51
C ILE A 742 31.10 16.20 -26.29
N LYS A 743 31.98 16.22 -25.28
CA LYS A 743 32.82 15.06 -24.90
C LYS A 743 32.00 13.80 -24.54
N HIS A 744 30.74 13.94 -24.12
CA HIS A 744 29.84 12.81 -23.84
C HIS A 744 29.01 12.37 -25.06
N GLN A 745 29.12 13.08 -26.19
CA GLN A 745 28.35 12.82 -27.42
C GLN A 745 29.05 11.82 -28.36
N HIS A 746 30.34 11.55 -28.11
CA HIS A 746 31.21 10.61 -28.83
C HIS A 746 31.74 9.48 -27.92
N LEU A 747 31.01 9.15 -26.85
CA LEU A 747 31.40 8.14 -25.85
C LEU A 747 31.54 6.74 -26.46
N PHE A 748 30.87 6.50 -27.59
CA PHE A 748 31.26 5.49 -28.57
C PHE A 748 31.50 6.18 -29.92
N SER A 749 32.60 5.85 -30.61
CA SER A 749 32.92 6.44 -31.91
C SER A 749 32.21 5.73 -33.08
N GLY A 750 32.14 6.40 -34.24
CA GLY A 750 31.53 5.84 -35.45
C GLY A 750 30.01 5.64 -35.36
N ASN A 751 29.50 4.62 -36.05
CA ASN A 751 28.06 4.34 -36.19
C ASN A 751 27.41 3.65 -34.96
N VAL A 752 28.00 3.77 -33.77
CA VAL A 752 27.54 3.09 -32.55
C VAL A 752 26.46 3.93 -31.83
N PRO A 753 25.32 3.34 -31.41
CA PRO A 753 24.28 4.07 -30.68
C PRO A 753 24.76 4.60 -29.32
N GLN A 754 24.54 5.88 -29.06
CA GLN A 754 25.00 6.57 -27.86
C GLN A 754 24.09 6.27 -26.65
N PRO A 755 24.51 6.53 -25.39
CA PRO A 755 23.67 6.32 -24.20
C PRO A 755 22.28 6.96 -24.28
N ALA A 756 22.17 8.11 -24.95
CA ALA A 756 20.89 8.77 -25.22
C ALA A 756 19.94 7.92 -26.10
N ASP A 757 20.48 7.15 -27.05
CA ASP A 757 19.71 6.35 -28.01
C ASP A 757 19.14 5.09 -27.34
N TRP A 758 19.91 4.45 -26.46
CA TRP A 758 19.42 3.38 -25.58
C TRP A 758 18.31 3.88 -24.66
N LEU A 759 18.41 5.10 -24.13
CA LEU A 759 17.32 5.73 -23.34
C LEU A 759 16.09 6.09 -24.20
N ARG A 760 16.24 6.33 -25.51
CA ARG A 760 15.11 6.51 -26.45
C ARG A 760 14.45 5.18 -26.83
N ALA A 761 15.24 4.13 -27.03
CA ALA A 761 14.74 2.76 -27.20
C ALA A 761 13.96 2.29 -25.95
N TRP A 762 14.48 2.52 -24.76
CA TRP A 762 13.79 2.25 -23.50
C TRP A 762 12.48 3.05 -23.35
N ARG A 763 12.49 4.35 -23.66
CA ARG A 763 11.26 5.18 -23.69
C ARG A 763 10.24 4.65 -24.71
N ALA A 764 10.68 4.12 -25.86
CA ALA A 764 9.79 3.51 -26.86
C ALA A 764 9.11 2.25 -26.29
N CYS A 765 9.87 1.34 -25.68
CA CYS A 765 9.35 0.12 -25.05
C CYS A 765 8.37 0.38 -23.88
N ARG A 766 8.40 1.58 -23.28
CA ARG A 766 7.48 1.99 -22.21
C ARG A 766 6.26 2.77 -22.68
N THR A 767 6.15 3.10 -23.97
CA THR A 767 5.08 3.94 -24.52
C THR A 767 4.09 3.10 -25.33
N ALA A 768 2.79 3.35 -25.18
CA ALA A 768 1.73 2.65 -25.91
C ALA A 768 1.61 3.13 -27.38
N SER A 769 2.66 2.88 -28.16
CA SER A 769 2.84 3.34 -29.54
C SER A 769 3.57 2.29 -30.37
N SER A 770 3.23 2.15 -31.66
CA SER A 770 3.99 1.28 -32.57
C SER A 770 5.41 1.82 -32.80
N PHE A 771 6.37 0.95 -33.14
CA PHE A 771 7.75 1.39 -33.41
C PHE A 771 7.84 2.44 -34.54
N LYS A 772 7.00 2.34 -35.57
CA LYS A 772 6.87 3.38 -36.62
C LYS A 772 6.41 4.73 -36.04
N GLY A 773 5.52 4.72 -35.06
CA GLY A 773 5.10 5.92 -34.33
C GLY A 773 6.20 6.49 -33.43
N ALA A 774 6.96 5.63 -32.75
CA ALA A 774 8.08 6.03 -31.89
C ALA A 774 9.21 6.71 -32.69
N VAL A 775 9.63 6.14 -33.83
CA VAL A 775 10.59 6.78 -34.75
C VAL A 775 10.09 8.14 -35.21
N LYS A 776 8.81 8.24 -35.61
CA LYS A 776 8.23 9.51 -36.03
C LYS A 776 8.20 10.56 -34.91
N PHE A 777 7.98 10.14 -33.66
CA PHE A 777 8.04 11.02 -32.48
C PHE A 777 9.46 11.53 -32.19
N TYR A 778 10.48 10.66 -32.26
CA TYR A 778 11.87 11.07 -32.02
C TYR A 778 12.52 11.86 -33.16
N SER A 779 11.91 11.92 -34.35
CA SER A 779 12.45 12.66 -35.51
C SER A 779 12.81 14.12 -35.21
N THR A 780 12.08 14.79 -34.31
CA THR A 780 12.39 16.17 -33.87
C THR A 780 13.57 16.22 -32.88
N GLU A 781 13.72 15.24 -32.00
CA GLU A 781 14.93 15.09 -31.14
C GLU A 781 16.17 14.74 -31.99
N ASP A 782 16.00 14.00 -33.08
CA ASP A 782 17.07 13.61 -34.00
C ASP A 782 17.60 14.78 -34.82
N PHE A 783 16.73 15.52 -35.52
CA PHE A 783 17.14 16.73 -36.24
C PHE A 783 17.84 17.73 -35.31
N ALA A 784 17.30 17.94 -34.10
CA ALA A 784 17.89 18.88 -33.12
C ALA A 784 19.28 18.43 -32.63
N ALA A 785 19.65 17.16 -32.85
CA ALA A 785 20.98 16.61 -32.55
C ALA A 785 21.81 16.31 -33.80
N GLY A 786 21.35 16.68 -35.01
CA GLY A 786 22.02 16.39 -36.29
C GLY A 786 22.02 14.91 -36.70
N ARG A 787 21.10 14.09 -36.17
CA ARG A 787 21.05 12.63 -36.38
C ARG A 787 19.84 12.19 -37.22
N ASN A 788 19.84 10.92 -37.63
CA ASN A 788 18.75 10.29 -38.38
C ASN A 788 18.57 8.80 -37.97
N THR A 789 17.74 8.52 -36.96
CA THR A 789 17.53 7.14 -36.46
C THR A 789 16.61 6.34 -37.38
N LYS A 790 17.16 5.33 -38.07
CA LYS A 790 16.36 4.41 -38.89
C LYS A 790 15.51 3.47 -38.03
N LEU A 791 14.38 3.01 -38.58
CA LEU A 791 13.47 2.09 -37.89
C LEU A 791 14.17 0.80 -37.45
N ASP A 792 15.08 0.28 -38.27
CA ASP A 792 15.81 -0.96 -37.98
C ASP A 792 16.91 -0.75 -36.95
N SER A 793 17.52 0.45 -36.88
CA SER A 793 18.38 0.84 -35.75
C SER A 793 17.62 0.80 -34.42
N LEU A 794 16.38 1.30 -34.39
CA LEU A 794 15.52 1.22 -33.19
C LEU A 794 15.15 -0.23 -32.85
N LYS A 795 14.78 -1.06 -33.83
CA LYS A 795 14.54 -2.51 -33.61
C LYS A 795 15.78 -3.19 -33.02
N ASN A 796 16.95 -2.95 -33.59
CA ASN A 796 18.19 -3.60 -33.21
C ASN A 796 18.62 -3.21 -31.78
N MET A 797 18.48 -1.93 -31.40
CA MET A 797 18.66 -1.53 -30.00
C MET A 797 17.67 -2.25 -29.07
N ILE A 798 16.39 -2.36 -29.44
CA ILE A 798 15.38 -3.06 -28.63
C ILE A 798 15.69 -4.57 -28.53
N LEU A 799 16.22 -5.19 -29.59
CA LEU A 799 16.69 -6.58 -29.57
C LEU A 799 17.91 -6.75 -28.66
N VAL A 800 18.93 -5.90 -28.77
CA VAL A 800 20.10 -5.95 -27.87
C VAL A 800 19.70 -5.73 -26.40
N MET A 801 18.75 -4.82 -26.13
CA MET A 801 18.18 -4.66 -24.79
C MET A 801 17.41 -5.91 -24.32
N HIS A 802 16.65 -6.56 -25.21
CA HIS A 802 15.98 -7.82 -24.90
C HIS A 802 16.99 -8.92 -24.56
N TRP A 803 18.05 -9.07 -25.35
CA TRP A 803 19.11 -10.04 -25.14
C TRP A 803 19.90 -9.77 -23.86
N ALA A 804 20.28 -8.53 -23.57
CA ALA A 804 20.94 -8.17 -22.30
C ALA A 804 20.08 -8.53 -21.07
N VAL A 805 18.78 -8.21 -21.09
CA VAL A 805 17.83 -8.59 -20.02
C VAL A 805 17.65 -10.12 -19.94
N LYS A 806 17.60 -10.81 -21.09
CA LYS A 806 17.46 -12.27 -21.15
C LYS A 806 18.72 -12.98 -20.62
N SER A 807 19.92 -12.53 -20.94
CA SER A 807 21.18 -13.09 -20.44
C SER A 807 21.36 -12.88 -18.94
N VAL A 808 21.09 -11.67 -18.43
CA VAL A 808 21.13 -11.41 -16.96
C VAL A 808 20.08 -12.24 -16.23
N ARG A 809 18.90 -12.47 -16.82
CA ARG A 809 17.88 -13.36 -16.26
C ARG A 809 18.32 -14.82 -16.30
N LYS A 810 18.90 -15.28 -17.41
CA LYS A 810 19.42 -16.65 -17.59
C LYS A 810 20.50 -16.94 -16.54
N GLN A 811 21.51 -16.09 -16.42
CA GLN A 811 22.57 -16.20 -15.40
C GLN A 811 22.03 -16.31 -13.96
N ARG A 812 20.96 -15.60 -13.61
CA ARG A 812 20.33 -15.69 -12.28
C ARG A 812 19.56 -17.00 -12.09
N LEU A 813 18.78 -17.43 -13.08
CA LEU A 813 18.05 -18.71 -13.02
C LEU A 813 18.99 -19.93 -13.04
N GLU A 814 20.16 -19.78 -13.65
CA GLU A 814 21.26 -20.74 -13.66
C GLU A 814 21.96 -20.91 -12.30
N GLN A 815 21.90 -19.89 -11.44
CA GLN A 815 22.49 -19.86 -10.10
C GLN A 815 21.47 -20.20 -8.99
N ALA A 816 20.17 -20.16 -9.29
CA ALA A 816 19.11 -20.38 -8.31
C ALA A 816 18.99 -21.84 -7.86
N THR A 817 18.89 -22.06 -6.55
CA THR A 817 18.65 -23.39 -5.94
C THR A 817 17.16 -23.75 -5.87
N SER A 818 16.27 -22.75 -5.98
CA SER A 818 14.83 -22.89 -5.79
C SER A 818 14.02 -21.88 -6.63
N ILE A 819 13.47 -22.35 -7.74
CA ILE A 819 12.61 -21.57 -8.64
C ILE A 819 11.14 -21.82 -8.31
N SER A 820 10.39 -20.73 -8.14
CA SER A 820 8.93 -20.68 -8.16
C SER A 820 8.43 -20.16 -9.51
N LEU A 821 7.51 -20.88 -10.14
CA LEU A 821 6.81 -20.44 -11.35
C LEU A 821 5.37 -20.00 -11.03
N SER A 822 4.82 -19.11 -11.85
CA SER A 822 3.42 -18.68 -11.78
C SER A 822 2.89 -18.29 -13.17
N VAL A 823 1.59 -18.50 -13.41
CA VAL A 823 0.95 -18.33 -14.72
C VAL A 823 -0.29 -17.45 -14.63
N ASP A 824 -0.44 -16.54 -15.59
CA ASP A 824 -1.57 -15.60 -15.71
C ASP A 824 -2.08 -15.59 -17.17
N ASP A 825 -3.27 -16.17 -17.38
CA ASP A 825 -3.91 -16.30 -18.70
C ASP A 825 -4.74 -15.05 -19.03
N ARG A 826 -4.37 -14.37 -20.11
CA ARG A 826 -5.08 -13.21 -20.67
C ARG A 826 -5.57 -13.55 -22.07
N LYS A 827 -6.56 -12.77 -22.55
CA LYS A 827 -7.33 -13.04 -23.78
C LYS A 827 -6.52 -13.47 -25.02
N GLU A 828 -5.33 -12.89 -25.19
CA GLU A 828 -4.45 -13.05 -26.35
C GLU A 828 -3.05 -13.57 -25.96
N TYR A 829 -2.78 -13.72 -24.65
CA TYR A 829 -1.46 -13.98 -24.11
C TYR A 829 -1.49 -14.73 -22.77
N ARG A 830 -0.71 -15.80 -22.65
CA ARG A 830 -0.33 -16.45 -21.40
C ARG A 830 1.00 -15.87 -20.91
N LEU A 831 1.03 -15.37 -19.67
CA LEU A 831 2.23 -14.86 -19.03
C LEU A 831 2.81 -15.91 -18.08
N VAL A 832 4.11 -16.22 -18.21
CA VAL A 832 4.83 -17.06 -17.24
C VAL A 832 5.82 -16.19 -16.49
N ARG A 833 5.69 -16.13 -15.17
CA ARG A 833 6.54 -15.35 -14.27
C ARG A 833 7.31 -16.26 -13.33
N TYR A 834 8.53 -15.86 -13.00
CA TYR A 834 9.41 -16.60 -12.08
C TYR A 834 9.70 -15.78 -10.82
N ARG A 835 10.04 -16.48 -9.74
CA ARG A 835 10.69 -15.94 -8.55
C ARG A 835 11.69 -16.99 -8.05
N CYS A 836 12.92 -16.59 -7.77
CA CYS A 836 13.98 -17.50 -7.32
C CYS A 836 14.80 -16.87 -6.19
N ASP A 837 15.52 -17.70 -5.46
CA ASP A 837 16.65 -17.27 -4.64
C ASP A 837 17.79 -16.67 -5.49
N VAL A 838 18.72 -16.01 -4.81
CA VAL A 838 20.00 -15.55 -5.38
C VAL A 838 21.10 -15.95 -4.38
N PRO A 839 22.07 -16.80 -4.75
CA PRO A 839 23.17 -17.15 -3.86
C PRO A 839 24.03 -15.93 -3.49
N PRO A 840 24.59 -15.88 -2.27
CA PRO A 840 25.67 -14.96 -1.94
C PRO A 840 26.84 -15.12 -2.92
N ARG A 841 27.51 -14.00 -3.26
CA ARG A 841 28.70 -14.04 -4.12
C ARG A 841 29.85 -14.72 -3.37
N THR A 842 30.23 -15.93 -3.78
CA THR A 842 31.45 -16.56 -3.31
C THR A 842 32.66 -15.76 -3.82
N ALA A 843 33.47 -15.25 -2.88
CA ALA A 843 34.68 -14.51 -3.22
C ALA A 843 35.70 -15.45 -3.89
N LYS A 844 36.04 -15.18 -5.15
CA LYS A 844 37.15 -15.85 -5.85
C LYS A 844 38.14 -14.83 -6.41
N GLN A 845 39.26 -14.76 -5.69
CA GLN A 845 40.65 -14.64 -6.17
C GLN A 845 41.00 -13.52 -7.17
N SER A 846 41.93 -12.68 -6.73
CA SER A 846 42.49 -11.48 -7.36
C SER A 846 43.43 -11.73 -8.53
N ALA A 847 43.55 -10.73 -9.43
CA ALA A 847 44.72 -10.52 -10.27
C ALA A 847 44.93 -9.02 -10.59
N ALA A 848 46.21 -8.60 -10.58
CA ALA A 848 46.78 -7.31 -11.05
C ALA A 848 46.32 -5.97 -10.38
N PRO A 849 47.26 -5.12 -9.92
CA PRO A 849 47.00 -3.72 -9.55
C PRO A 849 47.18 -2.76 -10.75
N GLY A 850 46.41 -1.66 -10.80
CA GLY A 850 46.54 -0.64 -11.85
C GLY A 850 45.92 0.70 -11.49
N SER A 851 46.70 1.77 -11.70
CA SER A 851 46.38 3.22 -11.75
C SER A 851 45.12 3.79 -11.05
N GLN A 852 45.36 4.78 -10.18
CA GLN A 852 44.32 5.68 -9.69
C GLN A 852 43.77 6.59 -10.81
N GLY A 853 42.47 6.90 -10.78
CA GLY A 853 41.82 7.90 -11.63
C GLY A 853 40.95 8.87 -10.81
N PRO A 854 40.78 10.13 -11.24
CA PRO A 854 40.20 11.19 -10.41
C PRO A 854 38.68 11.08 -10.18
N GLN A 855 38.22 11.72 -9.12
CA GLN A 855 36.87 11.59 -8.55
C GLN A 855 35.75 12.01 -9.53
N GLY A 856 34.76 11.13 -9.72
CA GLY A 856 33.53 11.40 -10.47
C GLY A 856 32.29 10.95 -9.68
N SER A 857 31.28 11.82 -9.57
CA SER A 857 30.19 11.70 -8.60
C SER A 857 29.25 10.50 -8.85
N GLN A 858 29.21 9.57 -7.89
CA GLN A 858 28.15 8.58 -7.66
C GLN A 858 27.92 8.49 -6.13
N GLY A 859 26.78 8.07 -5.59
CA GLY A 859 25.61 7.48 -6.24
C GLY A 859 25.13 6.25 -5.46
N SER A 860 24.59 6.49 -4.24
CA SER A 860 23.96 5.50 -3.33
C SER A 860 24.33 4.03 -3.54
N GLN A 861 25.48 3.61 -2.99
CA GLN A 861 25.72 2.19 -2.72
C GLN A 861 25.03 1.81 -1.41
N GLY A 862 24.31 0.70 -1.41
CA GLY A 862 23.79 0.06 -0.22
C GLY A 862 24.04 -1.44 -0.32
N SER A 863 24.27 -2.09 0.83
CA SER A 863 24.45 -3.54 1.02
C SER A 863 25.26 -4.25 -0.07
N GLU A 864 26.53 -4.55 0.20
CA GLU A 864 27.36 -5.38 -0.70
C GLU A 864 26.78 -6.79 -0.90
N ASP A 865 26.01 -7.29 0.08
CA ASP A 865 25.08 -8.39 -0.12
C ASP A 865 23.87 -7.98 -0.97
N GLY A 866 23.78 -8.60 -2.14
CA GLY A 866 22.67 -8.40 -3.08
C GLY A 866 21.32 -8.97 -2.58
N PRO A 867 20.22 -8.70 -3.30
CA PRO A 867 18.90 -9.17 -2.90
C PRO A 867 18.82 -10.69 -2.96
N LEU A 868 18.64 -11.34 -1.79
CA LEU A 868 18.49 -12.80 -1.59
C LEU A 868 17.41 -13.49 -2.45
N VAL A 869 16.56 -12.72 -3.12
CA VAL A 869 15.46 -13.19 -3.97
C VAL A 869 15.32 -12.26 -5.19
N ALA A 870 15.20 -12.85 -6.38
CA ALA A 870 14.85 -12.15 -7.61
C ALA A 870 13.49 -12.61 -8.15
N ASP A 871 12.75 -11.72 -8.82
CA ASP A 871 11.53 -12.08 -9.57
C ASP A 871 11.47 -11.38 -10.93
N GLY A 872 10.64 -11.89 -11.83
CA GLY A 872 10.47 -11.30 -13.15
C GLY A 872 9.52 -12.04 -14.08
N LEU A 873 9.52 -11.62 -15.34
CA LEU A 873 8.83 -12.30 -16.44
C LEU A 873 9.78 -13.32 -17.06
N LEU A 874 9.38 -14.59 -17.11
CA LEU A 874 10.13 -15.63 -17.82
C LEU A 874 9.81 -15.58 -19.32
N GLY A 875 8.54 -15.39 -19.68
CA GLY A 875 8.16 -15.10 -21.05
C GLY A 875 6.68 -14.90 -21.25
N VAL A 876 6.32 -14.71 -22.52
CA VAL A 876 4.96 -14.54 -23.00
C VAL A 876 4.72 -15.57 -24.10
N TYR A 877 3.62 -16.31 -23.98
CA TYR A 877 3.10 -17.20 -25.02
C TYR A 877 1.82 -16.55 -25.58
N LYS A 878 1.59 -16.60 -26.90
CA LYS A 878 0.38 -16.05 -27.52
C LYS A 878 -0.74 -17.09 -27.48
N THR A 879 -1.98 -16.65 -27.34
CA THR A 879 -3.16 -17.54 -27.32
C THR A 879 -4.32 -16.95 -28.13
N GLY A 880 -5.20 -17.80 -28.64
CA GLY A 880 -6.47 -17.38 -29.25
C GLY A 880 -6.43 -17.02 -30.75
N ALA A 881 -7.55 -16.52 -31.26
CA ALA A 881 -7.99 -16.56 -32.66
C ALA A 881 -7.21 -15.70 -33.69
N SER A 882 -5.93 -15.42 -33.46
CA SER A 882 -5.04 -14.73 -34.43
C SER A 882 -3.63 -15.31 -34.43
N VAL A 883 -3.47 -16.55 -33.98
CA VAL A 883 -2.27 -17.38 -34.14
C VAL A 883 -2.57 -18.49 -35.16
N PRO A 884 -1.62 -18.89 -36.04
CA PRO A 884 -1.83 -19.99 -36.99
C PRO A 884 -2.25 -21.33 -36.35
N GLU A 885 -1.88 -21.52 -35.08
CA GLU A 885 -2.12 -22.73 -34.29
C GLU A 885 -3.55 -22.85 -33.72
N ASN A 886 -4.40 -21.82 -33.89
CA ASN A 886 -5.81 -21.86 -33.47
C ASN A 886 -6.64 -22.70 -34.45
N THR A 887 -6.53 -24.02 -34.35
CA THR A 887 -7.27 -25.01 -35.15
C THR A 887 -8.34 -25.72 -34.31
N LEU A 888 -9.26 -26.46 -34.92
CA LEU A 888 -10.31 -27.19 -34.19
C LEU A 888 -9.71 -28.20 -33.20
N GLU A 889 -8.62 -28.84 -33.60
CA GLU A 889 -7.86 -29.82 -32.84
C GLU A 889 -7.19 -29.19 -31.58
N GLU A 890 -6.83 -27.90 -31.61
CA GLU A 890 -6.37 -27.16 -30.41
C GLU A 890 -7.51 -26.95 -29.39
N HIS A 891 -8.75 -26.74 -29.86
CA HIS A 891 -9.90 -26.50 -29.00
C HIS A 891 -10.44 -27.76 -28.31
N ASP A 892 -10.29 -28.93 -28.97
CA ASP A 892 -10.63 -30.25 -28.44
C ASP A 892 -9.54 -30.85 -27.52
N ALA A 893 -8.30 -30.36 -27.59
CA ALA A 893 -7.21 -30.78 -26.72
C ALA A 893 -7.44 -30.40 -25.24
N ASP A 894 -6.85 -31.16 -24.30
CA ASP A 894 -6.90 -30.80 -22.88
C ASP A 894 -6.14 -29.50 -22.62
N LYS A 895 -6.89 -28.44 -22.34
CA LYS A 895 -6.41 -27.08 -22.04
C LYS A 895 -5.42 -27.03 -20.87
N SER A 896 -5.40 -28.07 -20.03
CA SER A 896 -4.43 -28.27 -18.95
C SER A 896 -3.08 -28.79 -19.44
N GLN A 897 -3.09 -29.64 -20.47
CA GLN A 897 -1.90 -30.15 -21.14
C GLN A 897 -1.30 -29.07 -22.03
N VAL A 898 -2.11 -28.44 -22.90
CA VAL A 898 -1.70 -27.27 -23.72
C VAL A 898 -1.10 -26.15 -22.86
N MET A 899 -1.60 -25.97 -21.62
CA MET A 899 -0.98 -25.06 -20.65
C MET A 899 0.38 -25.54 -20.16
N ALA A 900 0.55 -26.82 -19.81
CA ALA A 900 1.85 -27.40 -19.43
C ALA A 900 2.88 -27.30 -20.55
N ASP A 901 2.50 -27.65 -21.78
CA ASP A 901 3.35 -27.60 -22.97
C ASP A 901 3.82 -26.17 -23.25
N SER A 902 2.91 -25.19 -23.14
CA SER A 902 3.25 -23.77 -23.31
C SER A 902 4.22 -23.22 -22.25
N ILE A 903 4.28 -23.83 -21.05
CA ILE A 903 5.28 -23.48 -20.01
C ILE A 903 6.65 -24.04 -20.40
N GLY A 904 6.70 -25.27 -20.93
CA GLY A 904 7.91 -25.84 -21.53
C GLY A 904 8.47 -24.92 -22.62
N ILE A 905 7.64 -24.59 -23.62
CA ILE A 905 8.02 -23.69 -24.72
C ILE A 905 8.52 -22.32 -24.22
N VAL A 906 8.01 -21.80 -23.10
CA VAL A 906 8.49 -20.53 -22.52
C VAL A 906 9.82 -20.68 -21.76
N ILE A 907 10.09 -21.83 -21.13
CA ILE A 907 11.40 -22.16 -20.55
C ILE A 907 12.43 -22.34 -21.66
N ASP A 908 12.10 -23.09 -22.72
CA ASP A 908 13.00 -23.34 -23.83
C ASP A 908 13.36 -22.01 -24.55
N ARG A 909 12.37 -21.15 -24.81
CA ARG A 909 12.59 -19.77 -25.30
C ARG A 909 13.38 -18.87 -24.34
N ALA A 910 13.38 -19.16 -23.04
CA ALA A 910 14.19 -18.41 -22.06
C ALA A 910 15.67 -18.82 -22.09
N CYS A 911 15.99 -20.04 -22.51
CA CYS A 911 17.35 -20.58 -22.60
C CYS A 911 18.01 -20.43 -23.98
N GLN A 912 17.22 -20.24 -25.05
CA GLN A 912 17.71 -20.00 -26.42
C GLN A 912 18.76 -18.88 -26.53
N ASP A 913 19.72 -19.02 -27.44
CA ASP A 913 20.68 -17.99 -27.88
C ASP A 913 20.07 -17.02 -28.94
N PRO A 914 20.78 -15.95 -29.36
CA PRO A 914 20.30 -15.00 -30.38
C PRO A 914 19.95 -15.64 -31.74
N GLU A 915 20.64 -16.73 -32.07
CA GLU A 915 20.47 -17.52 -33.30
C GLU A 915 19.24 -18.45 -33.23
N GLY A 916 18.69 -18.67 -32.03
CA GLY A 916 17.47 -19.42 -31.76
C GLY A 916 17.69 -20.88 -31.34
N LYS A 917 18.94 -21.31 -31.16
CA LYS A 917 19.31 -22.65 -30.67
C LYS A 917 19.11 -22.70 -29.15
N THR A 918 18.47 -23.75 -28.67
CA THR A 918 18.18 -23.95 -27.24
C THR A 918 19.39 -24.47 -26.50
N ASP A 919 19.71 -23.87 -25.35
CA ASP A 919 20.64 -24.45 -24.37
C ASP A 919 19.90 -25.50 -23.53
N GLU A 920 20.10 -26.77 -23.89
CA GLU A 920 19.43 -27.92 -23.27
C GLU A 920 19.89 -28.20 -21.84
N GLU A 921 21.15 -27.89 -21.50
CA GLU A 921 21.67 -28.03 -20.14
C GLU A 921 21.01 -27.02 -19.20
N SER A 922 20.95 -25.75 -19.61
CA SER A 922 20.24 -24.70 -18.87
C SER A 922 18.73 -24.98 -18.81
N CYS A 923 18.10 -25.48 -19.87
CA CYS A 923 16.70 -25.92 -19.80
C CYS A 923 16.49 -27.00 -18.74
N SER A 924 17.33 -28.05 -18.75
CA SER A 924 17.25 -29.17 -17.83
C SER A 924 17.51 -28.72 -16.39
N ARG A 925 18.53 -27.88 -16.17
CA ARG A 925 18.84 -27.24 -14.88
C ARG A 925 17.71 -26.36 -14.38
N LEU A 926 17.07 -25.54 -15.22
CA LEU A 926 15.91 -24.74 -14.83
C LEU A 926 14.74 -25.63 -14.40
N LYS A 927 14.36 -26.64 -15.23
CA LYS A 927 13.28 -27.58 -14.92
C LYS A 927 13.56 -28.37 -13.62
N LEU A 928 14.81 -28.77 -13.40
CA LEU A 928 15.29 -29.44 -12.17
C LEU A 928 15.19 -28.56 -10.91
N HIS A 929 15.31 -27.23 -11.03
CA HIS A 929 15.26 -26.32 -9.87
C HIS A 929 13.87 -25.71 -9.63
N VAL A 930 12.85 -26.00 -10.45
CA VAL A 930 11.45 -25.65 -10.13
C VAL A 930 10.97 -26.44 -8.92
N ARG A 931 10.82 -25.77 -7.78
CA ARG A 931 10.33 -26.35 -6.51
C ARG A 931 8.84 -26.11 -6.27
N HIS A 932 8.29 -25.06 -6.87
CA HIS A 932 6.95 -24.55 -6.56
C HIS A 932 6.26 -23.95 -7.80
N PHE A 933 4.94 -24.17 -7.91
CA PHE A 933 4.10 -23.66 -8.99
C PHE A 933 2.82 -23.03 -8.41
N ALA A 934 2.62 -21.74 -8.64
CA ALA A 934 1.43 -21.01 -8.21
C ALA A 934 0.44 -20.83 -9.39
N ALA A 935 -0.74 -21.44 -9.26
CA ALA A 935 -1.85 -21.33 -10.21
C ALA A 935 -3.00 -20.52 -9.60
N ASP A 936 -3.87 -19.94 -10.41
CA ASP A 936 -5.17 -19.48 -9.92
C ASP A 936 -6.06 -20.69 -9.51
N GLN A 937 -7.30 -20.47 -9.04
CA GLN A 937 -8.16 -21.61 -8.69
C GLN A 937 -8.79 -22.33 -9.91
N CYS A 938 -8.48 -21.92 -11.15
CA CYS A 938 -9.01 -22.54 -12.35
C CYS A 938 -8.62 -24.04 -12.43
N THR A 939 -9.56 -24.87 -12.87
CA THR A 939 -9.37 -26.32 -12.97
C THR A 939 -8.22 -26.68 -13.90
N SER A 940 -8.08 -25.99 -15.04
CA SER A 940 -6.99 -26.22 -16.00
C SER A 940 -5.62 -25.85 -15.44
N ALA A 941 -5.48 -24.69 -14.77
CA ALA A 941 -4.20 -24.29 -14.17
C ALA A 941 -3.80 -25.21 -13.01
N ARG A 942 -4.77 -25.64 -12.18
CA ARG A 942 -4.57 -26.64 -11.11
C ARG A 942 -4.35 -28.07 -11.62
N LYS A 943 -4.77 -28.41 -12.85
CA LYS A 943 -4.43 -29.69 -13.50
C LYS A 943 -3.06 -29.61 -14.16
N CYS A 944 -2.76 -28.51 -14.87
CA CYS A 944 -1.43 -28.18 -15.41
C CYS A 944 -0.32 -28.34 -14.37
N GLY A 945 -0.46 -27.71 -13.19
CA GLY A 945 0.53 -27.84 -12.11
C GLY A 945 0.78 -29.28 -11.65
N ARG A 946 -0.20 -30.19 -11.78
CA ARG A 946 -0.05 -31.62 -11.50
C ARG A 946 0.53 -32.39 -12.69
N LEU A 947 0.17 -32.03 -13.92
CA LEU A 947 0.75 -32.60 -15.14
C LEU A 947 2.26 -32.32 -15.23
N LEU A 948 2.72 -31.13 -14.79
CA LEU A 948 4.15 -30.82 -14.68
C LEU A 948 4.89 -31.79 -13.73
N VAL A 949 4.27 -32.16 -12.60
CA VAL A 949 4.83 -33.14 -11.65
C VAL A 949 4.82 -34.55 -12.24
N THR A 950 3.69 -34.99 -12.80
CA THR A 950 3.55 -36.38 -13.31
C THR A 950 4.28 -36.62 -14.63
N GLY A 951 4.57 -35.58 -15.40
CA GLY A 951 5.25 -35.65 -16.70
C GLY A 951 6.76 -35.86 -16.64
N GLY A 952 7.33 -36.14 -15.46
CA GLY A 952 8.75 -36.47 -15.25
C GLY A 952 9.75 -35.32 -15.41
N GLN A 953 9.46 -34.32 -16.25
CA GLN A 953 10.35 -33.20 -16.57
C GLN A 953 10.65 -32.27 -15.38
N TYR A 954 9.80 -32.26 -14.34
CA TYR A 954 9.95 -31.39 -13.16
C TYR A 954 10.01 -32.24 -11.88
N PRO A 955 11.03 -33.11 -11.70
CA PRO A 955 11.06 -34.14 -10.64
C PRO A 955 11.13 -33.54 -9.22
N ASN A 956 11.42 -32.25 -9.13
CA ASN A 956 11.66 -31.49 -7.90
C ASN A 956 10.50 -30.53 -7.54
N LEU A 957 9.40 -30.50 -8.31
CA LEU A 957 8.23 -29.66 -8.06
C LEU A 957 7.38 -30.22 -6.92
N VAL A 958 7.75 -29.87 -5.68
CA VAL A 958 7.12 -30.40 -4.45
C VAL A 958 5.74 -29.78 -4.20
N TRP A 959 5.52 -28.52 -4.59
CA TRP A 959 4.33 -27.77 -4.17
C TRP A 959 3.61 -27.06 -5.33
N VAL A 960 2.37 -27.47 -5.60
CA VAL A 960 1.39 -26.65 -6.34
C VAL A 960 0.55 -25.85 -5.35
N SER A 961 0.63 -24.52 -5.41
CA SER A 961 -0.17 -23.61 -4.58
C SER A 961 -1.23 -22.88 -5.39
N HIS A 962 -2.19 -22.28 -4.68
CA HIS A 962 -3.11 -21.29 -5.26
C HIS A 962 -2.53 -19.89 -5.11
N ASP A 963 -2.73 -19.02 -6.11
CA ASP A 963 -2.40 -17.60 -6.06
C ASP A 963 -2.91 -16.99 -4.73
N PRO A 964 -2.00 -16.50 -3.86
CA PRO A 964 -2.38 -15.88 -2.61
C PRO A 964 -3.32 -14.69 -2.78
N ALA A 965 -3.24 -13.94 -3.89
CA ALA A 965 -4.16 -12.82 -4.14
C ALA A 965 -5.58 -13.34 -4.45
N HIS A 966 -5.71 -14.35 -5.31
CA HIS A 966 -6.97 -15.04 -5.60
C HIS A 966 -7.58 -15.69 -4.35
N GLN A 967 -6.77 -16.38 -3.54
CA GLN A 967 -7.20 -16.94 -2.24
C GLN A 967 -7.71 -15.86 -1.29
N VAL A 968 -6.99 -14.75 -1.14
CA VAL A 968 -7.40 -13.63 -0.28
C VAL A 968 -8.72 -13.01 -0.77
N ARG A 969 -8.93 -12.86 -2.09
CA ARG A 969 -10.20 -12.34 -2.62
C ARG A 969 -11.38 -13.28 -2.31
N ILE A 970 -11.24 -14.58 -2.56
CA ILE A 970 -12.29 -15.57 -2.27
C ILE A 970 -12.56 -15.67 -0.77
N ALA A 971 -11.53 -15.62 0.08
CA ALA A 971 -11.69 -15.61 1.54
C ALA A 971 -12.45 -14.38 2.08
N TYR A 972 -12.60 -13.31 1.29
CA TYR A 972 -13.46 -12.16 1.61
C TYR A 972 -14.87 -12.24 1.01
N GLN A 973 -15.17 -13.13 0.06
CA GLN A 973 -16.49 -13.24 -0.57
C GLN A 973 -17.61 -13.42 0.48
N ASP A 974 -17.60 -14.54 1.22
CA ASP A 974 -18.66 -14.84 2.18
C ASP A 974 -18.70 -13.85 3.36
N PRO A 975 -17.56 -13.40 3.94
CA PRO A 975 -17.57 -12.36 4.97
C PRO A 975 -18.12 -11.00 4.52
N LEU A 976 -18.05 -10.67 3.21
CA LEU A 976 -18.65 -9.46 2.64
C LEU A 976 -20.15 -9.67 2.39
N HIS A 977 -20.56 -10.77 1.75
CA HIS A 977 -21.99 -11.10 1.57
C HIS A 977 -22.75 -11.32 2.89
N ALA A 978 -22.06 -11.73 3.96
CA ALA A 978 -22.61 -11.84 5.30
C ALA A 978 -22.80 -10.48 6.02
N MET A 979 -22.46 -9.35 5.40
CA MET A 979 -22.86 -8.01 5.88
C MET A 979 -24.08 -7.54 5.08
N PRO A 980 -25.26 -7.36 5.70
CA PRO A 980 -26.49 -6.99 4.99
C PRO A 980 -26.34 -5.74 4.12
N GLU A 981 -25.61 -4.72 4.60
CA GLU A 981 -25.42 -3.46 3.88
C GLU A 981 -24.53 -3.61 2.63
N PHE A 982 -23.66 -4.62 2.60
CA PHE A 982 -22.89 -4.97 1.41
C PHE A 982 -23.72 -5.84 0.45
N GLN A 983 -24.46 -6.82 0.98
CA GLN A 983 -25.34 -7.67 0.18
C GLN A 983 -26.41 -6.85 -0.55
N ASP A 984 -27.07 -5.92 0.15
CA ASP A 984 -28.05 -4.99 -0.42
C ASP A 984 -27.47 -4.19 -1.59
N GLN A 985 -26.24 -3.69 -1.46
CA GLN A 985 -25.58 -2.92 -2.53
C GLN A 985 -25.10 -3.82 -3.67
N TRP A 986 -24.66 -5.04 -3.37
CA TRP A 986 -24.26 -6.02 -4.37
C TRP A 986 -25.44 -6.46 -5.24
N GLU A 987 -26.60 -6.72 -4.64
CA GLU A 987 -27.83 -7.04 -5.38
C GLU A 987 -28.26 -5.86 -6.27
N ARG A 988 -28.37 -4.65 -5.69
CA ARG A 988 -28.76 -3.43 -6.42
C ARG A 988 -27.85 -3.10 -7.61
N LEU A 989 -26.55 -3.37 -7.51
CA LEU A 989 -25.58 -3.06 -8.57
C LEU A 989 -25.40 -4.21 -9.58
N PHE A 990 -25.31 -5.46 -9.11
CA PHE A 990 -24.66 -6.54 -9.86
C PHE A 990 -25.43 -7.86 -9.94
N ALA A 991 -26.35 -8.14 -9.00
CA ALA A 991 -26.96 -9.46 -8.86
C ALA A 991 -28.49 -9.38 -8.74
N PRO A 992 -29.26 -9.69 -9.80
CA PRO A 992 -30.71 -9.64 -9.76
C PRO A 992 -31.29 -10.76 -8.86
N GLY A 993 -31.50 -10.45 -7.59
CA GLY A 993 -32.25 -11.32 -6.67
C GLY A 993 -33.66 -11.59 -7.21
N LYS A 994 -34.02 -12.88 -7.34
CA LYS A 994 -35.27 -13.44 -7.90
C LYS A 994 -36.29 -12.39 -8.40
N GLY A 995 -36.13 -11.95 -9.65
CA GLY A 995 -37.10 -11.09 -10.35
C GLY A 995 -36.94 -9.57 -10.17
N LYS A 996 -35.78 -9.08 -9.70
CA LYS A 996 -35.51 -7.63 -9.56
C LYS A 996 -34.46 -7.12 -10.54
N HIS A 997 -34.62 -5.85 -10.94
CA HIS A 997 -33.65 -5.06 -11.70
C HIS A 997 -32.34 -4.83 -10.94
N ALA A 998 -31.24 -4.61 -11.67
CA ALA A 998 -29.90 -4.41 -11.14
C ALA A 998 -29.09 -3.50 -12.08
N LEU A 999 -28.54 -2.41 -11.51
CA LEU A 999 -28.10 -1.23 -12.27
C LEU A 999 -27.12 -1.53 -13.43
N ILE A 1000 -26.12 -2.38 -13.21
CA ILE A 1000 -25.09 -2.62 -14.22
C ILE A 1000 -25.57 -3.55 -15.35
N PRO A 1001 -26.29 -4.66 -15.07
CA PRO A 1001 -27.08 -5.37 -16.08
C PRO A 1001 -28.06 -4.47 -16.88
N ASP A 1002 -28.82 -3.59 -16.22
CA ASP A 1002 -29.77 -2.71 -16.91
C ASP A 1002 -29.06 -1.75 -17.89
N ILE A 1003 -27.92 -1.18 -17.50
CA ILE A 1003 -27.08 -0.37 -18.40
C ILE A 1003 -26.45 -1.22 -19.51
N GLN A 1004 -26.00 -2.45 -19.21
CA GLN A 1004 -25.40 -3.35 -20.22
C GLN A 1004 -26.41 -3.75 -21.31
N ASN A 1005 -27.69 -3.85 -20.97
CA ASN A 1005 -28.72 -4.36 -21.87
C ASN A 1005 -29.54 -3.24 -22.57
N SER A 1006 -29.36 -1.96 -22.18
CA SER A 1006 -30.07 -0.82 -22.79
C SER A 1006 -29.13 0.15 -23.50
N GLU A 1007 -29.22 0.25 -24.83
CA GLU A 1007 -28.48 1.23 -25.63
C GLU A 1007 -28.76 2.68 -25.22
N VAL A 1008 -29.99 2.99 -24.78
CA VAL A 1008 -30.35 4.31 -24.26
C VAL A 1008 -29.55 4.66 -23.01
N TRP A 1009 -29.37 3.71 -22.08
CA TRP A 1009 -28.57 3.91 -20.88
C TRP A 1009 -27.07 3.93 -21.18
N LYS A 1010 -26.58 3.17 -22.18
CA LYS A 1010 -25.19 3.28 -22.67
C LYS A 1010 -24.90 4.66 -23.24
N ALA A 1011 -25.79 5.19 -24.09
CA ALA A 1011 -25.65 6.52 -24.69
C ALA A 1011 -25.66 7.61 -23.60
N ARG A 1012 -26.61 7.55 -22.65
CA ARG A 1012 -26.64 8.45 -21.49
C ARG A 1012 -25.40 8.33 -20.61
N LEU A 1013 -24.88 7.12 -20.37
CA LEU A 1013 -23.63 6.91 -19.63
C LEU A 1013 -22.43 7.50 -20.37
N MET A 1014 -22.35 7.35 -21.70
CA MET A 1014 -21.27 7.93 -22.50
C MET A 1014 -21.30 9.47 -22.46
N ALA A 1015 -22.48 10.10 -22.52
CA ALA A 1015 -22.63 11.54 -22.34
C ALA A 1015 -22.22 11.98 -20.92
N ALA A 1016 -22.64 11.24 -19.88
CA ALA A 1016 -22.23 11.51 -18.50
C ALA A 1016 -20.70 11.38 -18.30
N GLN A 1017 -20.06 10.38 -18.93
CA GLN A 1017 -18.61 10.25 -18.95
C GLN A 1017 -17.92 11.44 -19.64
N GLN A 1018 -18.47 11.91 -20.78
CA GLN A 1018 -17.95 13.08 -21.49
C GLN A 1018 -18.01 14.35 -20.62
N GLU A 1019 -19.12 14.61 -19.95
CA GLU A 1019 -19.26 15.78 -19.06
C GLU A 1019 -18.35 15.69 -17.82
N VAL A 1020 -18.18 14.48 -17.24
CA VAL A 1020 -17.20 14.23 -16.17
C VAL A 1020 -15.77 14.51 -16.63
N LEU A 1021 -15.38 14.03 -17.81
CA LEU A 1021 -14.05 14.29 -18.39
C LEU A 1021 -13.86 15.79 -18.70
N ARG A 1022 -14.88 16.45 -19.26
CA ARG A 1022 -14.87 17.89 -19.57
C ARG A 1022 -14.73 18.76 -18.31
N LEU A 1023 -15.25 18.31 -17.16
CA LEU A 1023 -15.19 19.04 -15.89
C LEU A 1023 -13.98 18.68 -15.00
N HIS A 1024 -13.34 17.52 -15.21
CA HIS A 1024 -12.33 17.00 -14.27
C HIS A 1024 -11.03 16.46 -14.93
N GLY A 1025 -10.92 16.45 -16.26
CA GLY A 1025 -9.77 15.96 -17.02
C GLY A 1025 -9.65 14.43 -17.06
N SER A 1026 -9.87 13.74 -15.94
CA SER A 1026 -9.99 12.28 -15.88
C SER A 1026 -11.19 11.84 -15.04
N GLN A 1027 -11.77 10.70 -15.41
CA GLN A 1027 -12.59 9.91 -14.51
C GLN A 1027 -11.67 8.92 -13.78
N ALA A 1028 -11.10 9.42 -12.68
CA ALA A 1028 -10.31 8.64 -11.74
C ALA A 1028 -9.11 7.90 -12.42
N GLY A 1029 -8.28 8.65 -13.13
CA GLY A 1029 -7.12 8.15 -13.86
C GLY A 1029 -7.41 7.67 -15.29
N VAL A 1030 -8.68 7.54 -15.68
CA VAL A 1030 -9.07 7.27 -17.08
C VAL A 1030 -9.40 8.58 -17.78
N GLU A 1031 -8.64 8.95 -18.80
CA GLU A 1031 -8.78 10.23 -19.55
C GLU A 1031 -9.73 10.13 -20.77
N LYS A 1032 -10.31 8.96 -21.02
CA LYS A 1032 -11.13 8.66 -22.20
C LYS A 1032 -12.46 8.00 -21.81
N VAL A 1033 -13.46 8.14 -22.66
CA VAL A 1033 -14.78 7.50 -22.50
C VAL A 1033 -14.63 5.99 -22.69
N ILE A 1034 -15.02 5.21 -21.68
CA ILE A 1034 -15.11 3.75 -21.76
C ILE A 1034 -16.40 3.42 -22.52
N ARG A 1035 -16.25 3.03 -23.79
CA ARG A 1035 -17.36 2.62 -24.66
C ARG A 1035 -17.86 1.20 -24.37
N ALA A 1036 -16.95 0.29 -23.99
CA ALA A 1036 -17.23 -1.13 -23.84
C ALA A 1036 -17.58 -1.52 -22.38
N LEU A 1037 -18.83 -1.30 -21.97
CA LEU A 1037 -19.39 -1.84 -20.73
C LEU A 1037 -19.74 -3.34 -20.88
N SER A 1038 -18.78 -4.15 -21.35
CA SER A 1038 -18.87 -5.60 -21.22
C SER A 1038 -18.81 -5.97 -19.75
N PHE A 1039 -19.95 -6.46 -19.23
CA PHE A 1039 -20.10 -6.95 -17.87
C PHE A 1039 -20.43 -8.45 -17.90
N SER A 1040 -19.88 -9.14 -16.93
CA SER A 1040 -20.17 -10.52 -16.57
C SER A 1040 -20.47 -10.50 -15.08
N GLN A 1041 -21.33 -11.40 -14.58
CA GLN A 1041 -21.64 -11.49 -13.16
C GLN A 1041 -20.34 -11.48 -12.34
N PRO A 1042 -20.13 -10.54 -11.39
CA PRO A 1042 -18.85 -10.39 -10.75
C PRO A 1042 -18.57 -11.59 -9.85
N ARG A 1043 -17.40 -12.17 -10.03
CA ARG A 1043 -16.84 -13.18 -9.13
C ARG A 1043 -15.73 -12.52 -8.33
N PHE A 1044 -15.51 -12.98 -7.09
CA PHE A 1044 -14.38 -12.51 -6.31
C PHE A 1044 -13.04 -13.08 -6.82
N ASP A 1045 -13.08 -14.10 -7.68
CA ASP A 1045 -11.90 -14.68 -8.33
C ASP A 1045 -11.05 -13.65 -9.12
N SER A 1046 -11.67 -12.59 -9.68
CA SER A 1046 -11.02 -11.67 -10.62
C SER A 1046 -11.33 -10.19 -10.39
N SER A 1047 -10.30 -9.35 -10.50
CA SER A 1047 -10.42 -7.88 -10.46
C SER A 1047 -10.71 -7.22 -11.83
N ALA A 1048 -10.67 -7.99 -12.92
CA ALA A 1048 -10.38 -7.44 -14.25
C ALA A 1048 -11.55 -6.73 -14.96
N THR A 1049 -12.81 -7.19 -14.79
CA THR A 1049 -13.86 -6.89 -15.79
C THR A 1049 -14.95 -5.91 -15.33
N PRO A 1050 -15.63 -6.07 -14.16
CA PRO A 1050 -16.79 -5.25 -13.83
C PRO A 1050 -16.53 -4.19 -12.74
N MET A 1051 -15.99 -4.59 -11.58
CA MET A 1051 -15.88 -3.73 -10.39
C MET A 1051 -14.92 -2.55 -10.60
N LEU A 1052 -13.77 -2.76 -11.24
CA LEU A 1052 -12.83 -1.68 -11.53
C LEU A 1052 -13.42 -0.66 -12.52
N LYS A 1053 -14.12 -1.14 -13.57
CA LYS A 1053 -14.84 -0.27 -14.52
C LYS A 1053 -15.90 0.58 -13.81
N TYR A 1054 -16.70 -0.04 -12.94
CA TYR A 1054 -17.68 0.65 -12.09
C TYR A 1054 -17.03 1.74 -11.24
N LEU A 1055 -15.93 1.43 -10.54
CA LEU A 1055 -15.22 2.39 -9.69
C LEU A 1055 -14.65 3.57 -10.49
N CYS A 1056 -14.04 3.36 -11.66
CA CYS A 1056 -13.55 4.46 -12.50
C CYS A 1056 -14.69 5.36 -13.02
N MET A 1057 -15.82 4.75 -13.41
CA MET A 1057 -16.99 5.47 -13.94
C MET A 1057 -17.99 5.92 -12.87
N ILE A 1058 -17.72 5.73 -11.57
CA ILE A 1058 -18.71 5.95 -10.50
C ILE A 1058 -19.28 7.38 -10.48
N ARG A 1059 -18.51 8.38 -10.96
CA ARG A 1059 -18.97 9.76 -11.21
C ARG A 1059 -20.05 9.82 -12.29
N ALA A 1060 -19.81 9.21 -13.44
CA ALA A 1060 -20.71 9.19 -14.58
C ALA A 1060 -21.94 8.31 -14.32
N MET A 1061 -21.79 7.20 -13.58
CA MET A 1061 -22.90 6.34 -13.17
C MET A 1061 -23.80 7.02 -12.12
N ALA A 1062 -23.24 7.78 -11.18
CA ALA A 1062 -24.04 8.59 -10.25
C ALA A 1062 -24.77 9.74 -10.96
N VAL A 1063 -24.16 10.38 -11.97
CA VAL A 1063 -24.85 11.35 -12.85
C VAL A 1063 -25.97 10.67 -13.64
N LEU A 1064 -25.73 9.48 -14.22
CA LEU A 1064 -26.75 8.71 -14.93
C LEU A 1064 -27.96 8.37 -14.04
N CYS A 1065 -27.70 7.93 -12.81
CA CYS A 1065 -28.77 7.67 -11.83
C CYS A 1065 -29.54 8.96 -11.48
N ALA A 1066 -28.85 10.08 -11.31
CA ALA A 1066 -29.49 11.37 -11.05
C ALA A 1066 -30.29 11.91 -12.26
N MET A 1067 -29.85 11.62 -13.50
CA MET A 1067 -30.59 11.91 -14.73
C MET A 1067 -31.80 11.00 -14.94
N GLN A 1068 -31.82 9.82 -14.34
CA GLN A 1068 -32.94 8.88 -14.41
C GLN A 1068 -33.95 9.09 -13.27
N ALA A 1069 -33.50 9.61 -12.12
CA ALA A 1069 -34.33 9.91 -10.95
C ALA A 1069 -34.85 11.36 -10.91
N ALA A 1070 -34.67 12.13 -12.00
CA ALA A 1070 -35.22 13.46 -12.18
C ALA A 1070 -36.12 13.46 -13.41
N ASP A 1071 -37.43 13.60 -13.20
CA ASP A 1071 -38.44 13.60 -14.27
C ASP A 1071 -38.41 14.87 -15.13
N GLU A 1072 -37.71 15.91 -14.69
CA GLU A 1072 -37.43 17.15 -15.43
C GLU A 1072 -35.91 17.36 -15.64
N SER A 1073 -35.57 18.26 -16.57
CA SER A 1073 -34.19 18.56 -17.03
C SER A 1073 -33.32 19.23 -15.96
N CYS A 1074 -32.89 18.43 -14.98
CA CYS A 1074 -32.23 18.86 -13.75
C CYS A 1074 -31.02 19.82 -13.96
N PRO A 1075 -31.13 21.11 -13.59
CA PRO A 1075 -30.02 22.07 -13.73
C PRO A 1075 -28.89 21.82 -12.71
N TYR A 1076 -29.13 20.95 -11.72
CA TYR A 1076 -28.24 20.71 -10.58
C TYR A 1076 -27.18 19.63 -10.80
N VAL A 1077 -27.06 19.04 -12.00
CA VAL A 1077 -25.98 18.07 -12.33
C VAL A 1077 -24.59 18.60 -11.96
N LYS A 1078 -24.34 19.91 -12.19
CA LYS A 1078 -23.08 20.59 -11.81
C LYS A 1078 -22.86 20.73 -10.30
N GLN A 1079 -23.91 20.70 -9.48
CA GLN A 1079 -23.82 20.70 -8.00
C GLN A 1079 -23.65 19.26 -7.47
N ILE A 1080 -24.40 18.30 -8.01
CA ILE A 1080 -24.26 16.87 -7.70
C ILE A 1080 -22.82 16.41 -7.98
N LEU A 1081 -22.25 16.79 -9.13
CA LEU A 1081 -20.84 16.52 -9.44
C LEU A 1081 -19.86 17.15 -8.45
N LYS A 1082 -20.10 18.37 -7.95
CA LYS A 1082 -19.25 19.00 -6.92
C LYS A 1082 -19.27 18.22 -5.59
N LEU A 1083 -20.44 17.76 -5.15
CA LEU A 1083 -20.59 16.93 -3.94
C LEU A 1083 -19.90 15.56 -4.11
N LEU A 1084 -20.14 14.88 -5.23
CA LEU A 1084 -19.50 13.61 -5.56
C LEU A 1084 -17.98 13.71 -5.68
N ASN A 1085 -17.46 14.84 -6.17
CA ASN A 1085 -16.02 15.05 -6.31
C ASN A 1085 -15.29 14.91 -4.96
N LEU A 1086 -15.88 15.45 -3.88
CA LEU A 1086 -15.32 15.35 -2.52
C LEU A 1086 -15.29 13.89 -2.01
N ILE A 1087 -16.40 13.18 -2.16
CA ILE A 1087 -16.55 11.78 -1.71
C ILE A 1087 -15.60 10.85 -2.47
N ILE A 1088 -15.48 11.04 -3.79
CA ILE A 1088 -14.72 10.14 -4.66
C ILE A 1088 -13.21 10.43 -4.60
N ILE A 1089 -12.77 11.68 -4.39
CA ILE A 1089 -11.35 11.98 -4.10
C ILE A 1089 -10.88 11.27 -2.81
N ILE A 1090 -11.74 11.18 -1.79
CA ILE A 1090 -11.44 10.45 -0.55
C ILE A 1090 -11.36 8.93 -0.81
N TYR A 1091 -12.28 8.36 -1.58
CA TYR A 1091 -12.31 6.91 -1.84
C TYR A 1091 -11.23 6.42 -2.82
N PHE A 1092 -10.93 7.15 -3.90
CA PHE A 1092 -10.01 6.65 -4.93
C PHE A 1092 -8.55 6.63 -4.47
N ASN A 1093 -8.12 7.67 -3.75
CA ASN A 1093 -6.81 7.73 -3.12
C ASN A 1093 -6.62 6.67 -2.00
N LEU A 1094 -7.69 6.01 -1.55
CA LEU A 1094 -7.63 4.89 -0.61
C LEU A 1094 -7.52 3.51 -1.29
N ILE A 1095 -7.74 3.42 -2.61
CA ILE A 1095 -7.81 2.14 -3.35
C ILE A 1095 -6.61 1.93 -4.27
N ILE A 1096 -6.09 2.97 -4.94
CA ILE A 1096 -4.91 2.86 -5.81
C ILE A 1096 -3.58 3.07 -5.05
N GLY A 1097 -3.64 3.52 -3.79
CA GLY A 1097 -2.47 3.61 -2.90
C GLY A 1097 -2.13 2.32 -2.15
N TYR A 1098 -2.35 1.15 -2.77
CA TYR A 1098 -2.14 -0.20 -2.22
C TYR A 1098 -1.59 -1.15 -3.28
#